data_AF-A0A397C1E2-F1
#
_entry.id   AF-A0A397C1E2-F1
#
_cell.length_a   1.000
_cell.length_b   1.000
_cell.length_c   1.000
_cell.angle_alpha   90.00
_cell.angle_beta   90.00
_cell.angle_gamma   90.00
#
_symmetry.space_group_name_H-M   'P 1'
#
loop_
_entity.id
_entity.type
_entity.pdbx_description
1 polymer ?
#
loop_
_entity_poly.entity_id
_entity_poly.type
_entity_poly.pdbx_seq_one_letter_code
_entity_poly.pdbx_strand_id
1 'polypeptide(L)'
;GITHFRSGMSHEEDQLIPNLFRYLQPWESEFIDSQRVWAEYALKRQEASVQNRRLTLEDLEDSWDRGIPRINTLFQKDRHTLAYDKGWRVRTDFKKYQVLRQNPFWWTHTRHDGKLWNLNNYRTDMIQALGGVEGILEHTLFKGTYFPTWEGLFWEKASGFEESMKYKKLTNAQRSGLNQIPNRRFTLWWSPTINRANVYVGFQVQLDLTGIFMHGKIPTLKISLIQIFRAHLWQKIHESLVMDLCQVFDQELDALSIENVQKETIHPRKSYKMNSSCADILLFASYKWQMGRPSLLHDIKDSVADGGATSTKYWIDVQLRWGDFDSHDIERYARAKFLDYTTDNMTIYPSPTGVLLAIDLAYNLYSGYGNWFTGCKPLMQQAMAKIMKANPAMYVLRERIRKGLQLYSSEPTEPYLSSQNYGELFSNQIIWFVDDTNVYRVTIHKTFEGNLTTKPINGAIFIFNPRTGQLFLKIIHTSVWAGQKRLGQLAKWKTAEEVAALIRSLPVEEQPKQIIVTRKGMLDPLEVHLLDFPNIVIKGSELQLPFQACLKVEKFGDLILRAIEPQMVLFNIYDDWLSTITSYTAFSRLILILRALHVSQDRTKLLLRPDATTITQDHHIWPSLSDEAWLQLEVSLKDLILNDYGKKNNVNVASLTQSEIRDIILGMEISAPSLQRQQMAEIESQAREQSQLTAVTTKTVNVHGDEMVITTTSQYEQHSFASKTDWRVRAISATNLHLRTNHIYVNSDDIKETGLTYVLPKNVLNKFITISDLRTQIAGLLYGVSPPDNPHVKEIRCIVLPPQLGTHQNVTLPTTAPSHEYLDTMECLGWIHTQPNETPVLPPQDVTLHSKLLAENASWDGEKTIAITCSFTPGSCSLTAYKLTPAGYDWGKTNRDTGPSPSGYAPTHFEKVQMLLSDRFLGYFMVPEEEGWNYNFMGVKHTTTMKYDVKVGTPKEFYHEVHRKTHFFNFSAMDSVEEGQEETQRNLLA
;
A
#
# COMPACT_ATOMS: atom_id res chain seq x y z
N GLY A 1 -69.64 -21.89 -13.24
CA GLY A 1 -68.93 -20.66 -13.62
C GLY A 1 -68.27 -20.03 -12.40
N ILE A 2 -67.38 -19.06 -12.58
CA ILE A 2 -66.75 -18.28 -11.50
C ILE A 2 -67.64 -17.07 -11.20
N THR A 3 -68.10 -16.88 -9.95
CA THR A 3 -69.08 -15.85 -9.56
C THR A 3 -68.49 -14.65 -8.81
N HIS A 4 -67.31 -14.78 -8.22
CA HIS A 4 -66.64 -13.71 -7.46
C HIS A 4 -65.12 -13.77 -7.64
N PHE A 5 -64.47 -12.60 -7.53
CA PHE A 5 -63.02 -12.46 -7.42
C PHE A 5 -62.66 -11.86 -6.06
N ARG A 6 -61.53 -12.29 -5.49
CA ARG A 6 -60.98 -11.77 -4.23
C ARG A 6 -59.63 -11.13 -4.53
N SER A 7 -59.37 -9.96 -3.94
CA SER A 7 -58.06 -9.33 -4.04
C SER A 7 -56.98 -10.24 -3.43
N GLY A 8 -55.89 -10.45 -4.17
CA GLY A 8 -54.76 -11.28 -3.74
C GLY A 8 -53.75 -10.51 -2.87
N MET A 9 -53.40 -9.29 -3.26
CA MET A 9 -52.45 -8.39 -2.58
C MET A 9 -52.90 -6.92 -2.77
N SER A 10 -52.28 -5.99 -2.03
CA SER A 10 -52.52 -4.54 -2.17
C SER A 10 -51.77 -3.97 -3.37
N HIS A 11 -52.42 -3.09 -4.13
CA HIS A 11 -51.83 -2.30 -5.21
C HIS A 11 -52.19 -0.82 -4.99
N GLU A 12 -51.26 0.09 -5.30
CA GLU A 12 -51.49 1.53 -5.27
C GLU A 12 -52.09 1.96 -6.62
N GLU A 13 -53.24 2.65 -6.57
CA GLU A 13 -54.01 3.05 -7.77
C GLU A 13 -54.30 1.85 -8.69
N ASP A 14 -54.97 1.97 -9.83
CA ASP A 14 -55.35 0.81 -10.68
C ASP A 14 -54.16 0.11 -11.37
N GLN A 15 -52.96 0.17 -10.77
CA GLN A 15 -51.70 -0.38 -11.26
C GLN A 15 -51.72 -1.91 -11.24
N LEU A 16 -51.46 -2.51 -12.41
CA LEU A 16 -51.38 -3.96 -12.58
C LEU A 16 -49.93 -4.43 -12.67
N ILE A 17 -49.54 -5.34 -11.77
CA ILE A 17 -48.22 -5.97 -11.81
C ILE A 17 -48.26 -7.20 -12.75
N PRO A 18 -47.37 -7.29 -13.75
CA PRO A 18 -47.31 -8.45 -14.63
C PRO A 18 -47.11 -9.76 -13.86
N ASN A 19 -47.87 -10.79 -14.26
CA ASN A 19 -47.79 -12.12 -13.65
C ASN A 19 -46.92 -13.06 -14.51
N LEU A 20 -45.98 -13.75 -13.86
CA LEU A 20 -45.06 -14.70 -14.48
C LEU A 20 -45.76 -15.79 -15.30
N PHE A 21 -46.97 -16.22 -14.91
CA PHE A 21 -47.74 -17.24 -15.64
C PHE A 21 -47.99 -16.86 -17.12
N ARG A 22 -48.13 -15.57 -17.43
CA ARG A 22 -48.37 -15.10 -18.81
C ARG A 22 -47.13 -15.16 -19.71
N TYR A 23 -45.94 -15.33 -19.13
CA TYR A 23 -44.65 -15.33 -19.85
C TYR A 23 -44.06 -16.74 -20.00
N LEU A 24 -44.76 -17.76 -19.50
CA LEU A 24 -44.41 -19.15 -19.71
C LEU A 24 -45.35 -19.74 -20.76
N GLN A 25 -44.76 -20.31 -21.82
CA GLN A 25 -45.54 -21.01 -22.82
C GLN A 25 -46.09 -22.32 -22.21
N PRO A 26 -47.39 -22.62 -22.38
CA PRO A 26 -47.94 -23.90 -21.92
C PRO A 26 -47.27 -25.08 -22.62
N TRP A 27 -47.07 -26.19 -21.89
CA TRP A 27 -46.45 -27.41 -22.42
C TRP A 27 -47.13 -27.94 -23.68
N GLU A 28 -48.46 -27.88 -23.76
CA GLU A 28 -49.21 -28.30 -24.94
C GLU A 28 -48.78 -27.53 -26.20
N SER A 29 -48.63 -26.22 -26.07
CA SER A 29 -48.19 -25.36 -27.18
C SER A 29 -46.74 -25.63 -27.56
N GLU A 30 -45.86 -25.88 -26.58
CA GLU A 30 -44.46 -26.27 -26.82
C GLU A 30 -44.35 -27.62 -27.55
N PHE A 31 -45.17 -28.61 -27.19
CA PHE A 31 -45.15 -29.92 -27.85
C PHE A 31 -45.67 -29.86 -29.29
N ILE A 32 -46.76 -29.14 -29.53
CA ILE A 32 -47.30 -28.91 -30.88
C ILE A 32 -46.27 -28.17 -31.75
N ASP A 33 -45.67 -27.09 -31.22
CA ASP A 33 -44.68 -26.32 -31.97
C ASP A 33 -43.40 -27.13 -32.22
N SER A 34 -42.99 -27.97 -31.27
CA SER A 34 -41.84 -28.87 -31.43
C SER A 34 -42.04 -29.88 -32.56
N GLN A 35 -43.21 -30.51 -32.66
CA GLN A 35 -43.50 -31.45 -33.75
C GLN A 35 -43.39 -30.75 -35.10
N ARG A 36 -43.95 -29.54 -35.21
CA ARG A 36 -43.89 -28.72 -36.42
C ARG A 36 -42.46 -28.34 -36.79
N VAL A 37 -41.71 -27.74 -35.86
CA VAL A 37 -40.35 -27.24 -36.10
C VAL A 37 -39.38 -28.36 -36.47
N TRP A 38 -39.46 -29.51 -35.80
CA TRP A 38 -38.60 -30.64 -36.14
C TRP A 38 -38.97 -31.32 -37.46
N ALA A 39 -40.24 -31.31 -37.86
CA ALA A 39 -40.67 -31.76 -39.19
C ALA A 39 -40.16 -30.81 -40.29
N GLU A 40 -40.32 -29.50 -40.09
CA GLU A 40 -39.80 -28.45 -41.00
C GLU A 40 -38.27 -28.55 -41.14
N TYR A 41 -37.54 -28.76 -40.03
CA TYR A 41 -36.09 -29.01 -40.06
C TYR A 41 -35.73 -30.24 -40.90
N ALA A 42 -36.47 -31.34 -40.76
CA ALA A 42 -36.20 -32.57 -41.51
C ALA A 42 -36.36 -32.35 -43.02
N LEU A 43 -37.40 -31.62 -43.42
CA LEU A 43 -37.65 -31.23 -44.81
C LEU A 43 -36.53 -30.29 -45.32
N LYS A 44 -36.23 -29.21 -44.61
CA LYS A 44 -35.15 -28.26 -44.97
C LYS A 44 -33.79 -28.97 -45.10
N ARG A 45 -33.52 -29.96 -44.24
CA ARG A 45 -32.30 -30.79 -44.32
C ARG A 45 -32.28 -31.67 -45.57
N GLN A 46 -33.42 -32.26 -45.94
CA GLN A 46 -33.55 -33.07 -47.14
C GLN A 46 -33.36 -32.21 -48.40
N GLU A 47 -34.01 -31.05 -48.46
CA GLU A 47 -33.85 -30.07 -49.55
C GLU A 47 -32.40 -29.61 -49.71
N ALA A 48 -31.73 -29.28 -48.59
CA ALA A 48 -30.33 -28.92 -48.59
C ALA A 48 -29.44 -30.06 -49.14
N SER A 49 -29.72 -31.31 -48.74
CA SER A 49 -29.01 -32.49 -49.23
C SER A 49 -29.25 -32.72 -50.73
N VAL A 50 -30.47 -32.52 -51.24
CA VAL A 50 -30.78 -32.65 -52.68
C VAL A 50 -30.06 -31.58 -53.49
N GLN A 51 -29.90 -30.38 -52.92
CA GLN A 51 -29.18 -29.26 -53.53
C GLN A 51 -27.66 -29.31 -53.29
N ASN A 52 -27.12 -30.38 -52.69
CA ASN A 52 -25.72 -30.51 -52.28
C ASN A 52 -25.20 -29.32 -51.44
N ARG A 53 -26.09 -28.63 -50.72
CA ARG A 53 -25.75 -27.55 -49.80
C ARG A 53 -25.81 -28.04 -48.36
N ARG A 54 -25.03 -27.41 -47.50
CA ARG A 54 -25.12 -27.62 -46.05
C ARG A 54 -26.12 -26.63 -45.47
N LEU A 55 -27.02 -27.12 -44.61
CA LEU A 55 -27.94 -26.26 -43.89
C LEU A 55 -27.17 -25.30 -42.98
N THR A 56 -27.43 -24.01 -43.11
CA THR A 56 -26.77 -22.94 -42.36
C THR A 56 -27.68 -22.44 -41.24
N LEU A 57 -27.14 -21.52 -40.42
CA LEU A 57 -27.89 -20.87 -39.34
C LEU A 57 -29.11 -20.11 -39.88
N GLU A 58 -28.90 -19.38 -40.98
CA GLU A 58 -29.88 -18.47 -41.60
C GLU A 58 -31.13 -19.21 -42.07
N ASP A 59 -31.00 -20.47 -42.47
CA ASP A 59 -32.12 -21.31 -42.90
C ASP A 59 -33.09 -21.66 -41.75
N LEU A 60 -32.70 -21.46 -40.48
CA LEU A 60 -33.42 -21.88 -39.27
C LEU A 60 -33.63 -20.75 -38.25
N GLU A 61 -33.42 -19.50 -38.65
CA GLU A 61 -33.52 -18.35 -37.74
C GLU A 61 -34.96 -18.12 -37.25
N ASP A 62 -35.94 -18.41 -38.10
CA ASP A 62 -37.39 -18.39 -37.81
C ASP A 62 -37.82 -19.30 -36.64
N SER A 63 -37.05 -20.36 -36.41
CA SER A 63 -37.34 -21.44 -35.48
C SER A 63 -36.31 -21.58 -34.36
N TRP A 64 -35.32 -20.68 -34.30
CA TRP A 64 -34.10 -20.81 -33.50
C TRP A 64 -34.29 -21.19 -32.03
N ASP A 65 -35.24 -20.53 -31.36
CA ASP A 65 -35.53 -20.75 -29.93
C ASP A 65 -36.75 -21.66 -29.69
N ARG A 66 -37.17 -22.44 -30.70
CA ARG A 66 -38.33 -23.33 -30.64
C ARG A 66 -37.93 -24.81 -30.64
N GLY A 67 -38.89 -25.65 -30.23
CA GLY A 67 -38.79 -27.10 -30.23
C GLY A 67 -38.18 -27.70 -28.95
N ILE A 68 -38.46 -28.97 -28.71
CA ILE A 68 -37.91 -29.75 -27.60
C ILE A 68 -37.33 -31.06 -28.18
N PRO A 69 -35.99 -31.19 -28.25
CA PRO A 69 -34.96 -30.21 -27.87
C PRO A 69 -35.01 -28.92 -28.71
N ARG A 70 -34.47 -27.81 -28.19
CA ARG A 70 -34.39 -26.54 -28.94
C ARG A 70 -33.52 -26.69 -30.17
N ILE A 71 -33.96 -26.17 -31.33
CA ILE A 71 -33.25 -26.35 -32.60
C ILE A 71 -31.83 -25.74 -32.57
N ASN A 72 -31.63 -24.65 -31.83
CA ASN A 72 -30.31 -24.02 -31.64
C ASN A 72 -29.24 -24.95 -31.03
N THR A 73 -29.63 -26.03 -30.37
CA THR A 73 -28.70 -27.03 -29.82
C THR A 73 -27.85 -27.71 -30.91
N LEU A 74 -28.35 -27.77 -32.15
CA LEU A 74 -27.64 -28.34 -33.30
C LEU A 74 -26.38 -27.56 -33.68
N PHE A 75 -26.28 -26.29 -33.29
CA PHE A 75 -25.21 -25.37 -33.66
C PHE A 75 -24.31 -24.97 -32.48
N GLN A 76 -24.45 -25.65 -31.34
CA GLN A 76 -23.56 -25.42 -30.20
C GLN A 76 -22.13 -25.88 -30.49
N LYS A 77 -21.16 -25.14 -29.95
CA LYS A 77 -19.72 -25.46 -30.08
C LYS A 77 -19.39 -26.88 -29.59
N ASP A 78 -19.98 -27.30 -28.48
CA ASP A 78 -19.66 -28.55 -27.79
C ASP A 78 -20.49 -29.76 -28.25
N ARG A 79 -21.30 -29.63 -29.30
CA ARG A 79 -22.25 -30.68 -29.73
C ARG A 79 -21.58 -32.05 -29.95
N HIS A 80 -20.34 -32.05 -30.46
CA HIS A 80 -19.58 -33.25 -30.75
C HIS A 80 -19.17 -33.99 -29.48
N THR A 81 -18.88 -33.26 -28.40
CA THR A 81 -18.58 -33.82 -27.08
C THR A 81 -19.84 -34.28 -26.36
N LEU A 82 -20.92 -33.49 -26.45
CA LEU A 82 -22.21 -33.81 -25.82
C LEU A 82 -22.85 -35.09 -26.38
N ALA A 83 -22.50 -35.47 -27.61
CA ALA A 83 -22.89 -36.75 -28.18
C ALA A 83 -22.45 -37.97 -27.33
N TYR A 84 -21.42 -37.84 -26.48
CA TYR A 84 -20.97 -38.92 -25.59
C TYR A 84 -21.58 -38.84 -24.17
N ASP A 85 -22.22 -37.73 -23.81
CA ASP A 85 -22.80 -37.50 -22.48
C ASP A 85 -24.15 -38.23 -22.31
N LYS A 86 -24.13 -39.55 -22.21
CA LYS A 86 -25.34 -40.42 -22.10
C LYS A 86 -25.80 -40.56 -20.65
N GLY A 87 -27.11 -40.67 -20.40
CA GLY A 87 -27.65 -40.85 -19.03
C GLY A 87 -27.63 -39.58 -18.15
N TRP A 88 -27.49 -38.40 -18.76
CA TRP A 88 -27.36 -37.12 -18.06
C TRP A 88 -28.61 -36.75 -17.24
N ARG A 89 -29.83 -37.13 -17.65
CA ARG A 89 -31.08 -36.88 -16.88
C ARG A 89 -31.09 -37.61 -15.54
N VAL A 90 -30.75 -38.91 -15.53
CA VAL A 90 -30.69 -39.69 -14.29
C VAL A 90 -29.55 -39.19 -13.40
N ARG A 91 -28.39 -38.84 -13.99
CA ARG A 91 -27.29 -38.20 -13.23
C ARG A 91 -27.71 -36.91 -12.54
N THR A 92 -28.49 -36.07 -13.20
CA THR A 92 -28.94 -34.78 -12.64
C THR A 92 -29.99 -34.97 -11.54
N ASP A 93 -30.95 -35.90 -11.70
CA ASP A 93 -31.88 -36.26 -10.61
C ASP A 93 -31.15 -36.84 -9.39
N PHE A 94 -30.17 -37.71 -9.61
CA PHE A 94 -29.42 -38.36 -8.53
C PHE A 94 -28.48 -37.41 -7.77
N LYS A 95 -28.27 -36.17 -8.26
CA LYS A 95 -27.51 -35.16 -7.51
C LYS A 95 -28.14 -34.82 -6.16
N LYS A 96 -29.45 -35.03 -5.97
CA LYS A 96 -30.11 -34.85 -4.67
C LYS A 96 -29.52 -35.71 -3.54
N TYR A 97 -28.92 -36.84 -3.89
CA TYR A 97 -28.27 -37.74 -2.93
C TYR A 97 -26.77 -37.44 -2.73
N GLN A 98 -26.17 -36.62 -3.60
CA GLN A 98 -24.73 -36.32 -3.60
C GLN A 98 -24.42 -34.88 -3.15
N VAL A 99 -25.34 -33.95 -3.38
CA VAL A 99 -25.14 -32.52 -3.18
C VAL A 99 -26.26 -31.98 -2.28
N LEU A 100 -25.87 -31.42 -1.14
CA LEU A 100 -26.82 -30.88 -0.14
C LEU A 100 -27.65 -29.71 -0.70
N ARG A 101 -27.08 -28.91 -1.61
CA ARG A 101 -27.78 -27.82 -2.27
C ARG A 101 -28.72 -28.38 -3.35
N GLN A 102 -30.02 -28.22 -3.14
CA GLN A 102 -31.04 -28.66 -4.08
C GLN A 102 -30.99 -27.87 -5.40
N ASN A 103 -31.02 -28.60 -6.53
CA ASN A 103 -31.20 -28.01 -7.85
C ASN A 103 -32.71 -27.99 -8.21
N PRO A 104 -33.36 -26.81 -8.35
CA PRO A 104 -34.77 -26.74 -8.73
C PRO A 104 -35.03 -27.14 -10.18
N PHE A 105 -34.01 -27.09 -11.06
CA PHE A 105 -34.10 -27.44 -12.48
C PHE A 105 -33.46 -28.81 -12.76
N TRP A 106 -33.71 -29.80 -11.90
CA TRP A 106 -33.13 -31.15 -12.01
C TRP A 106 -33.61 -31.92 -13.26
N TRP A 107 -34.75 -31.53 -13.83
CA TRP A 107 -35.43 -32.24 -14.93
C TRP A 107 -34.94 -31.82 -16.33
N THR A 108 -34.19 -30.72 -16.45
CA THR A 108 -33.68 -30.19 -17.73
C THR A 108 -32.18 -29.87 -17.69
N HIS A 109 -31.54 -29.84 -18.85
CA HIS A 109 -30.15 -29.43 -18.98
C HIS A 109 -29.95 -28.54 -20.21
N THR A 110 -29.49 -27.31 -20.01
CA THR A 110 -29.42 -26.28 -21.07
C THR A 110 -28.55 -26.67 -22.27
N ARG A 111 -27.53 -27.52 -22.07
CA ARG A 111 -26.70 -28.02 -23.19
C ARG A 111 -27.39 -29.10 -24.04
N HIS A 112 -28.35 -29.84 -23.48
CA HIS A 112 -29.04 -30.93 -24.18
C HIS A 112 -30.43 -30.51 -24.67
N ASP A 113 -31.21 -29.87 -23.81
CA ASP A 113 -32.57 -29.44 -24.11
C ASP A 113 -32.63 -28.04 -24.74
N GLY A 114 -31.58 -27.23 -24.56
CA GLY A 114 -31.63 -25.78 -24.76
C GLY A 114 -32.30 -25.05 -23.60
N LYS A 115 -32.47 -23.72 -23.73
CA LYS A 115 -33.18 -22.92 -22.72
C LYS A 115 -34.68 -22.96 -23.03
N LEU A 116 -35.47 -23.55 -22.12
CA LEU A 116 -36.90 -23.80 -22.34
C LEU A 116 -37.82 -22.62 -22.00
N TRP A 117 -37.31 -21.54 -21.44
CA TRP A 117 -38.10 -20.34 -21.14
C TRP A 117 -37.28 -19.06 -21.34
N ASN A 118 -37.95 -17.98 -21.69
CA ASN A 118 -37.37 -16.65 -21.79
C ASN A 118 -38.23 -15.63 -21.06
N LEU A 119 -37.66 -14.99 -20.03
CA LEU A 119 -38.36 -14.02 -19.19
C LEU A 119 -37.86 -12.58 -19.42
N ASN A 120 -37.24 -12.30 -20.57
CA ASN A 120 -36.78 -10.95 -20.89
C ASN A 120 -37.96 -9.97 -20.98
N ASN A 121 -39.07 -10.37 -21.60
CA ASN A 121 -40.27 -9.52 -21.72
C ASN A 121 -40.90 -9.22 -20.36
N TYR A 122 -40.85 -10.17 -19.41
CA TYR A 122 -41.34 -9.95 -18.04
C TYR A 122 -40.62 -8.76 -17.37
N ARG A 123 -39.31 -8.63 -17.59
CA ARG A 123 -38.53 -7.49 -17.08
C ARG A 123 -38.99 -6.18 -17.71
N THR A 124 -39.10 -6.15 -19.04
CA THR A 124 -39.52 -4.94 -19.77
C THR A 124 -40.90 -4.48 -19.33
N ASP A 125 -41.86 -5.41 -19.26
CA ASP A 125 -43.25 -5.08 -18.91
C ASP A 125 -43.39 -4.72 -17.42
N MET A 126 -42.57 -5.30 -16.54
CA MET A 126 -42.50 -4.89 -15.14
C MET A 126 -42.03 -3.44 -15.01
N ILE A 127 -41.01 -3.05 -15.77
CA ILE A 127 -40.51 -1.66 -15.77
C ILE A 127 -41.60 -0.71 -16.26
N GLN A 128 -42.31 -1.06 -17.34
CA GLN A 128 -43.40 -0.24 -17.87
C GLN A 128 -44.57 -0.13 -16.88
N ALA A 129 -44.96 -1.24 -16.24
CA ALA A 129 -46.01 -1.26 -15.24
C ALA A 129 -45.70 -0.34 -14.04
N LEU A 130 -44.42 -0.15 -13.70
CA LEU A 130 -43.94 0.73 -12.64
C LEU A 130 -43.75 2.20 -13.07
N GLY A 131 -44.25 2.59 -14.25
CA GLY A 131 -44.13 3.98 -14.76
C GLY A 131 -42.84 4.25 -15.52
N GLY A 132 -42.21 3.19 -16.08
CA GLY A 132 -40.96 3.30 -16.82
C GLY A 132 -39.75 3.48 -15.89
N VAL A 133 -38.56 3.62 -16.50
CA VAL A 133 -37.31 3.77 -15.73
C VAL A 133 -37.31 5.07 -14.94
N GLU A 134 -37.76 6.18 -15.54
CA GLU A 134 -37.80 7.49 -14.86
C GLU A 134 -38.72 7.48 -13.64
N GLY A 135 -39.93 6.94 -13.77
CA GLY A 135 -40.86 6.78 -12.65
C GLY A 135 -40.25 5.98 -11.50
N ILE A 136 -39.56 4.88 -11.81
CA ILE A 136 -38.83 4.08 -10.81
C ILE A 136 -37.72 4.92 -10.16
N LEU A 137 -36.95 5.71 -10.92
CA LEU A 137 -35.81 6.46 -10.41
C LEU A 137 -36.21 7.63 -9.50
N GLU A 138 -37.41 8.19 -9.62
CA GLU A 138 -37.92 9.22 -8.70
C GLU A 138 -37.99 8.73 -7.24
N HIS A 139 -38.21 7.43 -7.05
CA HIS A 139 -38.24 6.78 -5.74
C HIS A 139 -36.85 6.55 -5.13
N THR A 140 -35.78 6.92 -5.84
CA THR A 140 -34.41 6.55 -5.53
C THR A 140 -33.51 7.77 -5.34
N LEU A 141 -32.31 7.54 -4.80
CA LEU A 141 -31.27 8.56 -4.69
C LEU A 141 -30.50 8.81 -6.00
N PHE A 142 -31.07 8.44 -7.15
CA PHE A 142 -30.47 8.62 -8.47
C PHE A 142 -30.10 10.08 -8.74
N LYS A 143 -31.05 11.00 -8.57
CA LYS A 143 -30.79 12.44 -8.76
C LYS A 143 -29.69 12.96 -7.84
N GLY A 144 -29.53 12.38 -6.64
CA GLY A 144 -28.44 12.67 -5.70
C GLY A 144 -27.03 12.38 -6.24
N THR A 145 -26.91 11.44 -7.17
CA THR A 145 -25.63 11.14 -7.85
C THR A 145 -25.22 12.17 -8.89
N TYR A 146 -26.16 13.00 -9.36
CA TYR A 146 -25.97 13.98 -10.43
C TYR A 146 -25.37 13.37 -11.71
N PHE A 147 -25.76 12.13 -12.06
CA PHE A 147 -25.49 11.60 -13.39
C PHE A 147 -26.41 12.29 -14.42
N PRO A 148 -25.89 12.60 -15.63
CA PRO A 148 -26.69 13.26 -16.66
C PRO A 148 -27.77 12.35 -17.24
N THR A 149 -27.52 11.03 -17.26
CA THR A 149 -28.46 10.00 -17.73
C THR A 149 -28.27 8.73 -16.89
N TRP A 150 -29.31 7.89 -16.85
CA TRP A 150 -29.25 6.56 -16.24
C TRP A 150 -28.61 5.52 -17.16
N GLU A 151 -28.47 5.83 -18.45
CA GLU A 151 -27.87 4.96 -19.45
C GLU A 151 -26.35 4.79 -19.20
N GLY A 152 -25.84 3.57 -19.42
CA GLY A 152 -24.41 3.27 -19.23
C GLY A 152 -23.95 3.14 -17.76
N LEU A 153 -24.86 3.34 -16.80
CA LEU A 153 -24.57 3.09 -15.39
C LEU A 153 -24.60 1.59 -15.09
N PHE A 154 -23.62 1.15 -14.31
CA PHE A 154 -23.58 -0.22 -13.82
C PHE A 154 -23.29 -0.25 -12.32
N TRP A 155 -23.97 -1.19 -11.67
CA TRP A 155 -23.70 -1.54 -10.29
C TRP A 155 -22.42 -2.36 -10.24
N GLU A 156 -21.52 -2.02 -9.32
CA GLU A 156 -20.41 -2.91 -8.98
C GLU A 156 -21.02 -4.26 -8.57
N LYS A 157 -20.60 -5.33 -9.27
CA LYS A 157 -20.88 -6.68 -8.79
C LYS A 157 -20.21 -6.75 -7.41
N ALA A 158 -20.97 -7.16 -6.39
CA ALA A 158 -20.62 -7.09 -4.96
C ALA A 158 -19.46 -8.03 -4.56
N SER A 159 -18.34 -7.93 -5.25
CA SER A 159 -17.28 -8.94 -5.29
C SER A 159 -15.87 -8.34 -5.35
N GLY A 160 -15.66 -7.02 -5.27
CA GLY A 160 -14.30 -6.49 -5.12
C GLY A 160 -13.79 -6.71 -3.69
N PHE A 161 -14.34 -5.93 -2.76
CA PHE A 161 -13.96 -5.98 -1.36
C PHE A 161 -14.51 -7.22 -0.64
N GLU A 162 -15.78 -7.56 -0.85
CA GLU A 162 -16.44 -8.69 -0.19
C GLU A 162 -15.76 -10.02 -0.53
N GLU A 163 -15.32 -10.19 -1.79
CA GLU A 163 -14.59 -11.39 -2.22
C GLU A 163 -13.21 -11.46 -1.55
N SER A 164 -12.46 -10.35 -1.53
CA SER A 164 -11.17 -10.28 -0.83
C SER A 164 -11.28 -10.63 0.66
N MET A 165 -12.39 -10.29 1.30
CA MET A 165 -12.66 -10.59 2.71
C MET A 165 -13.24 -11.99 2.92
N LYS A 166 -13.96 -12.56 1.94
CA LYS A 166 -14.50 -13.92 1.98
C LYS A 166 -13.38 -14.96 2.10
N TYR A 167 -12.24 -14.72 1.45
CA TYR A 167 -11.07 -15.60 1.49
C TYR A 167 -10.14 -15.35 2.70
N LYS A 168 -10.38 -14.29 3.49
CA LYS A 168 -9.66 -14.07 4.75
C LYS A 168 -10.28 -14.88 5.88
N LYS A 169 -9.45 -15.36 6.80
CA LYS A 169 -9.90 -16.05 8.02
C LYS A 169 -10.53 -15.02 8.97
N LEU A 170 -11.84 -14.89 8.86
CA LEU A 170 -12.66 -13.99 9.68
C LEU A 170 -13.42 -14.75 10.76
N THR A 171 -13.71 -14.06 11.86
CA THR A 171 -14.64 -14.55 12.89
C THR A 171 -16.08 -14.63 12.35
N ASN A 172 -16.92 -15.45 12.97
CA ASN A 172 -18.34 -15.57 12.60
C ASN A 172 -19.09 -14.22 12.72
N ALA A 173 -18.73 -13.38 13.71
CA ALA A 173 -19.29 -12.04 13.86
C ALA A 173 -18.92 -11.12 12.68
N GLN A 174 -17.67 -11.16 12.21
CA GLN A 174 -17.23 -10.39 11.04
C GLN A 174 -17.93 -10.85 9.75
N ARG A 175 -18.17 -12.16 9.59
CA ARG A 175 -18.93 -12.69 8.45
C ARG A 175 -20.38 -12.20 8.45
N SER A 176 -21.01 -12.13 9.63
CA SER A 176 -22.36 -11.54 9.76
C SER A 176 -22.37 -10.06 9.33
N GLY A 177 -21.34 -9.30 9.68
CA GLY A 177 -21.18 -7.90 9.24
C GLY A 177 -21.04 -7.74 7.72
N LEU A 178 -20.32 -8.65 7.04
CA LEU A 178 -20.17 -8.62 5.57
C LEU A 178 -21.52 -8.78 4.85
N ASN A 179 -22.40 -9.63 5.37
CA ASN A 179 -23.73 -9.83 4.81
C ASN A 179 -24.65 -8.60 4.93
N GLN A 180 -24.29 -7.61 5.75
CA GLN A 180 -25.05 -6.36 5.87
C GLN A 180 -24.71 -5.32 4.81
N ILE A 181 -23.57 -5.42 4.12
CA ILE A 181 -23.11 -4.42 3.15
C ILE A 181 -24.10 -4.26 1.98
N PRO A 182 -24.60 -5.34 1.34
CA PRO A 182 -25.58 -5.22 0.26
C PRO A 182 -26.90 -4.59 0.73
N ASN A 183 -27.33 -4.91 1.95
CA ASN A 183 -28.54 -4.32 2.54
C ASN A 183 -28.37 -2.82 2.77
N ARG A 184 -27.19 -2.36 3.20
CA ARG A 184 -26.89 -0.93 3.35
C ARG A 184 -26.96 -0.19 2.01
N ARG A 185 -26.47 -0.80 0.93
CA ARG A 185 -26.57 -0.25 -0.44
C ARG A 185 -28.03 -0.13 -0.87
N PHE A 186 -28.82 -1.20 -0.69
CA PHE A 186 -30.24 -1.21 -1.00
C PHE A 186 -31.02 -0.14 -0.22
N THR A 187 -30.82 -0.07 1.11
CA THR A 187 -31.50 0.93 1.95
C THR A 187 -31.11 2.35 1.57
N LEU A 188 -29.85 2.60 1.17
CA LEU A 188 -29.42 3.93 0.73
C LEU A 188 -30.05 4.30 -0.63
N TRP A 189 -30.08 3.37 -1.59
CA TRP A 189 -30.65 3.60 -2.92
C TRP A 189 -32.12 4.01 -2.85
N TRP A 190 -32.91 3.26 -2.07
CA TRP A 190 -34.34 3.51 -1.88
C TRP A 190 -34.64 4.47 -0.72
N SER A 191 -33.63 5.15 -0.18
CA SER A 191 -33.79 5.97 1.02
C SER A 191 -34.85 7.07 0.91
N PRO A 192 -35.06 7.76 -0.24
CA PRO A 192 -36.11 8.77 -0.33
C PRO A 192 -37.53 8.21 -0.16
N THR A 193 -37.76 6.96 -0.56
CA THR A 193 -39.06 6.29 -0.39
C THR A 193 -39.17 5.59 0.97
N ILE A 194 -38.08 5.00 1.47
CA ILE A 194 -38.05 4.27 2.74
C ILE A 194 -38.15 5.23 3.95
N ASN A 195 -37.42 6.35 3.92
CA ASN A 195 -37.36 7.32 5.02
C ASN A 195 -38.21 8.55 4.69
N ARG A 196 -39.54 8.34 4.63
CA ARG A 196 -40.51 9.41 4.35
C ARG A 196 -41.53 9.57 5.47
N ALA A 197 -42.04 10.78 5.63
CA ALA A 197 -42.99 11.13 6.68
C ALA A 197 -44.29 10.29 6.63
N ASN A 198 -44.76 9.95 5.42
CA ASN A 198 -46.00 9.17 5.24
C ASN A 198 -45.86 7.67 5.56
N VAL A 199 -44.64 7.14 5.74
CA VAL A 199 -44.41 5.70 6.05
C VAL A 199 -44.22 5.48 7.54
N TYR A 200 -43.48 6.37 8.22
CA TYR A 200 -43.24 6.28 9.66
C TYR A 200 -43.75 7.55 10.35
N VAL A 201 -44.86 7.41 11.07
CA VAL A 201 -45.49 8.51 11.83
C VAL A 201 -45.01 8.48 13.29
N GLY A 202 -44.66 9.64 13.85
CA GLY A 202 -44.45 9.83 15.29
C GLY A 202 -43.01 9.76 15.81
N PHE A 203 -41.99 9.60 14.95
CA PHE A 203 -40.57 9.62 15.37
C PHE A 203 -39.70 10.40 14.38
N GLN A 204 -39.62 11.73 14.50
CA GLN A 204 -38.73 12.56 13.68
C GLN A 204 -37.49 12.97 14.49
N VAL A 205 -36.31 12.54 14.05
CA VAL A 205 -35.03 12.88 14.70
C VAL A 205 -34.06 13.44 13.68
N GLN A 206 -33.45 14.58 14.00
CA GLN A 206 -32.39 15.16 13.18
C GLN A 206 -31.05 14.44 13.44
N LEU A 207 -30.30 14.14 12.38
CA LEU A 207 -28.95 13.56 12.49
C LEU A 207 -27.92 14.63 12.86
N ASP A 208 -27.05 14.31 13.83
CA ASP A 208 -26.01 15.21 14.31
C ASP A 208 -25.16 15.81 13.17
N LEU A 209 -24.88 17.11 13.26
CA LEU A 209 -24.08 17.89 12.29
C LEU A 209 -24.65 17.95 10.87
N THR A 210 -25.91 17.55 10.67
CA THR A 210 -26.58 17.58 9.36
C THR A 210 -28.01 18.08 9.49
N GLY A 211 -28.62 18.49 8.38
CA GLY A 211 -30.02 18.86 8.30
C GLY A 211 -30.98 17.71 8.01
N ILE A 212 -30.53 16.46 8.15
CA ILE A 212 -31.30 15.29 7.70
C ILE A 212 -32.23 14.81 8.80
N PHE A 213 -33.50 14.61 8.46
CA PHE A 213 -34.50 14.03 9.36
C PHE A 213 -34.66 12.52 9.11
N MET A 214 -34.61 11.75 10.18
CA MET A 214 -34.93 10.32 10.20
C MET A 214 -36.36 10.16 10.74
N HIS A 215 -37.26 9.60 9.94
CA HIS A 215 -38.67 9.36 10.31
C HIS A 215 -38.88 8.04 11.05
N GLY A 216 -37.85 7.17 11.06
CA GLY A 216 -37.88 5.89 11.77
C GLY A 216 -36.48 5.44 12.19
N LYS A 217 -36.41 4.44 13.07
CA LYS A 217 -35.14 3.82 13.48
C LYS A 217 -34.69 2.84 12.40
N ILE A 218 -33.95 3.35 11.42
CA ILE A 218 -33.38 2.56 10.32
C ILE A 218 -31.85 2.59 10.44
N PRO A 219 -31.23 1.64 11.20
CA PRO A 219 -29.80 1.72 11.54
C PRO A 219 -28.88 1.67 10.32
N THR A 220 -29.22 0.86 9.32
CA THR A 220 -28.43 0.72 8.08
C THR A 220 -28.35 2.04 7.31
N LEU A 221 -29.47 2.77 7.23
CA LEU A 221 -29.55 4.08 6.59
C LEU A 221 -28.79 5.14 7.39
N LYS A 222 -29.00 5.19 8.71
CA LYS A 222 -28.29 6.12 9.60
C LYS A 222 -26.77 6.02 9.43
N ILE A 223 -26.24 4.80 9.40
CA ILE A 223 -24.80 4.57 9.20
C ILE A 223 -24.34 5.09 7.83
N SER A 224 -25.10 4.83 6.77
CA SER A 224 -24.75 5.28 5.41
C SER A 224 -24.76 6.81 5.28
N LEU A 225 -25.76 7.50 5.84
CA LEU A 225 -25.83 8.96 5.81
C LEU A 225 -24.72 9.62 6.63
N ILE A 226 -24.40 9.08 7.81
CA ILE A 226 -23.24 9.55 8.61
C ILE A 226 -21.94 9.37 7.83
N GLN A 227 -21.78 8.28 7.08
CA GLN A 227 -20.59 8.06 6.26
C GLN A 227 -20.49 9.05 5.09
N ILE A 228 -21.61 9.42 4.46
CA ILE A 228 -21.65 10.42 3.38
C ILE A 228 -21.26 11.80 3.95
N PHE A 229 -21.86 12.21 5.07
CA PHE A 229 -21.67 13.55 5.63
C PHE A 229 -20.52 13.69 6.65
N ARG A 230 -19.65 12.68 6.76
CA ARG A 230 -18.49 12.70 7.67
C ARG A 230 -17.55 13.88 7.39
N ALA A 231 -16.76 14.26 8.40
CA ALA A 231 -15.82 15.38 8.35
C ALA A 231 -16.51 16.72 8.05
N HIS A 232 -17.67 16.94 8.68
CA HIS A 232 -18.44 18.20 8.63
C HIS A 232 -18.85 18.61 7.21
N LEU A 233 -19.13 17.63 6.33
CA LEU A 233 -19.41 17.93 4.91
C LEU A 233 -20.60 18.86 4.72
N TRP A 234 -21.65 18.76 5.55
CA TRP A 234 -22.81 19.65 5.49
C TRP A 234 -22.42 21.13 5.69
N GLN A 235 -21.60 21.40 6.70
CA GLN A 235 -21.10 22.75 6.99
C GLN A 235 -20.20 23.25 5.86
N LYS A 236 -19.33 22.38 5.33
CA LYS A 236 -18.42 22.70 4.22
C LYS A 236 -19.16 23.00 2.93
N ILE A 237 -20.27 22.30 2.63
CA ILE A 237 -21.11 22.60 1.48
C ILE A 237 -21.71 24.00 1.63
N HIS A 238 -22.31 24.30 2.79
CA HIS A 238 -22.91 25.63 3.03
C HIS A 238 -21.88 26.75 2.88
N GLU A 239 -20.73 26.61 3.56
CA GLU A 239 -19.63 27.57 3.51
C GLU A 239 -19.09 27.76 2.08
N SER A 240 -18.87 26.67 1.35
CA SER A 240 -18.35 26.71 -0.02
C SER A 240 -19.31 27.41 -0.98
N LEU A 241 -20.62 27.17 -0.86
CA LEU A 241 -21.64 27.84 -1.68
C LEU A 241 -21.73 29.33 -1.39
N VAL A 242 -21.66 29.72 -0.10
CA VAL A 242 -21.64 31.13 0.32
C VAL A 242 -20.41 31.84 -0.24
N MET A 243 -19.23 31.20 -0.17
CA MET A 243 -17.99 31.77 -0.70
C MET A 243 -18.04 31.94 -2.22
N ASP A 244 -18.53 30.96 -2.97
CA ASP A 244 -18.66 31.05 -4.43
C ASP A 244 -19.61 32.20 -4.82
N LEU A 245 -20.73 32.36 -4.09
CA LEU A 245 -21.64 33.48 -4.31
C LEU A 245 -20.99 34.84 -4.01
N CYS A 246 -20.20 34.95 -2.94
CA CYS A 246 -19.45 36.19 -2.65
C CYS A 246 -18.53 36.57 -3.82
N GLN A 247 -17.76 35.60 -4.34
CA GLN A 247 -16.86 35.83 -5.47
C GLN A 247 -17.60 36.25 -6.75
N VAL A 248 -18.79 35.71 -6.99
CA VAL A 248 -19.63 36.13 -8.13
C VAL A 248 -20.10 37.57 -7.97
N PHE A 249 -20.55 37.97 -6.78
CA PHE A 249 -20.98 39.36 -6.55
C PHE A 249 -19.80 40.35 -6.55
N ASP A 250 -18.61 39.94 -6.10
CA ASP A 250 -17.39 40.75 -6.17
C ASP A 250 -16.97 41.06 -7.62
N GLN A 251 -17.29 40.18 -8.58
CA GLN A 251 -17.01 40.41 -10.00
C GLN A 251 -18.01 41.38 -10.66
N GLU A 252 -19.18 41.59 -10.05
CA GLU A 252 -20.30 42.34 -10.63
C GLU A 252 -20.62 43.63 -9.86
N LEU A 253 -19.65 44.16 -9.11
CA LEU A 253 -19.82 45.36 -8.27
C LEU A 253 -20.33 46.56 -9.08
N ASP A 254 -19.65 46.88 -10.18
CA ASP A 254 -19.98 48.03 -11.02
C ASP A 254 -21.31 47.86 -11.75
N ALA A 255 -21.54 46.68 -12.33
CA ALA A 255 -22.72 46.39 -13.14
C ALA A 255 -24.02 46.43 -12.31
N LEU A 256 -23.95 45.97 -11.06
CA LEU A 256 -25.09 45.92 -10.14
C LEU A 256 -25.15 47.12 -9.18
N SER A 257 -24.22 48.07 -9.27
CA SER A 257 -24.14 49.23 -8.36
C SER A 257 -24.01 48.81 -6.88
N ILE A 258 -23.18 47.81 -6.61
CA ILE A 258 -22.84 47.32 -5.27
C ILE A 258 -21.61 48.09 -4.78
N GLU A 259 -21.70 48.70 -3.59
CA GLU A 259 -20.58 49.35 -2.92
C GLU A 259 -19.64 48.32 -2.28
N ASN A 260 -20.21 47.32 -1.60
CA ASN A 260 -19.45 46.31 -0.88
C ASN A 260 -20.25 45.00 -0.75
N VAL A 261 -19.55 43.88 -0.86
CA VAL A 261 -20.05 42.52 -0.60
C VAL A 261 -19.44 42.05 0.71
N GLN A 262 -20.26 41.98 1.75
CA GLN A 262 -19.82 41.52 3.06
C GLN A 262 -20.31 40.10 3.31
N LYS A 263 -19.39 39.15 3.44
CA LYS A 263 -19.70 37.84 4.04
C LYS A 263 -19.90 38.00 5.54
N GLU A 264 -21.04 37.53 6.05
CA GLU A 264 -21.34 37.59 7.47
C GLU A 264 -20.58 36.53 8.28
N THR A 265 -20.38 36.80 9.56
CA THR A 265 -19.79 35.82 10.48
C THR A 265 -20.83 34.77 10.84
N ILE A 266 -20.84 33.65 10.11
CA ILE A 266 -21.84 32.60 10.25
C ILE A 266 -21.58 31.75 11.49
N HIS A 267 -22.62 31.54 12.31
CA HIS A 267 -22.53 30.63 13.45
C HIS A 267 -22.25 29.19 12.97
N PRO A 268 -21.33 28.41 13.60
CA PRO A 268 -20.89 27.10 13.09
C PRO A 268 -22.00 26.05 12.90
N ARG A 269 -23.15 26.25 13.56
CA ARG A 269 -24.32 25.35 13.49
C ARG A 269 -25.46 25.85 12.60
N LYS A 270 -25.34 27.04 12.01
CA LYS A 270 -26.42 27.69 11.25
C LYS A 270 -26.86 26.85 10.05
N SER A 271 -25.89 26.27 9.33
CA SER A 271 -26.13 25.49 8.12
C SER A 271 -27.12 24.33 8.28
N TYR A 272 -27.26 23.77 9.49
CA TYR A 272 -28.20 22.69 9.81
C TYR A 272 -29.21 23.07 10.91
N LYS A 273 -29.41 24.36 11.17
CA LYS A 273 -30.45 24.87 12.06
C LYS A 273 -31.72 25.11 11.25
N MET A 274 -32.70 24.20 11.36
CA MET A 274 -33.89 24.19 10.48
C MET A 274 -35.09 25.01 10.98
N ASN A 275 -34.97 25.62 12.16
CA ASN A 275 -36.05 26.37 12.82
C ASN A 275 -35.89 27.89 12.75
N SER A 276 -34.67 28.40 12.52
CA SER A 276 -34.38 29.84 12.45
C SER A 276 -33.08 30.05 11.69
N SER A 277 -32.88 31.22 11.09
CA SER A 277 -31.70 31.50 10.27
C SER A 277 -31.06 32.86 10.57
N CYS A 278 -30.05 33.23 9.79
CA CYS A 278 -29.45 34.56 9.69
C CYS A 278 -28.95 34.78 8.25
N ALA A 279 -28.66 36.04 7.88
CA ALA A 279 -28.03 36.35 6.61
C ALA A 279 -26.62 35.71 6.52
N ASP A 280 -26.25 35.22 5.35
CA ASP A 280 -24.89 34.72 5.06
C ASP A 280 -24.05 35.76 4.32
N ILE A 281 -24.68 36.53 3.41
CA ILE A 281 -24.05 37.59 2.63
C ILE A 281 -24.92 38.84 2.75
N LEU A 282 -24.28 39.99 2.85
CA LEU A 282 -24.91 41.29 2.85
C LEU A 282 -24.28 42.19 1.80
N LEU A 283 -25.11 42.70 0.90
CA LEU A 283 -24.74 43.64 -0.16
C LEU A 283 -25.15 45.05 0.25
N PHE A 284 -24.24 46.00 0.06
CA PHE A 284 -24.49 47.43 0.25
C PHE A 284 -24.65 48.11 -1.12
N ALA A 285 -25.70 48.89 -1.29
CA ALA A 285 -25.93 49.64 -2.53
C ALA A 285 -25.08 50.92 -2.55
N SER A 286 -24.50 51.25 -3.70
CA SER A 286 -23.80 52.54 -3.88
C SER A 286 -24.74 53.74 -3.78
N TYR A 287 -26.04 53.56 -4.08
CA TYR A 287 -27.08 54.56 -3.88
C TYR A 287 -28.36 53.94 -3.31
N LYS A 288 -29.29 53.50 -4.16
CA LYS A 288 -30.54 52.84 -3.77
C LYS A 288 -30.99 51.88 -4.87
N TRP A 289 -31.34 50.67 -4.48
CA TRP A 289 -31.99 49.72 -5.38
C TRP A 289 -33.51 49.83 -5.28
N GLN A 290 -34.18 49.80 -6.42
CA GLN A 290 -35.62 49.57 -6.49
C GLN A 290 -35.88 48.07 -6.40
N MET A 291 -36.65 47.66 -5.40
CA MET A 291 -36.92 46.25 -5.14
C MET A 291 -38.29 45.85 -5.69
N GLY A 292 -38.33 44.72 -6.38
CA GLY A 292 -39.58 44.02 -6.68
C GLY A 292 -40.18 43.33 -5.45
N ARG A 293 -41.45 42.96 -5.54
CA ARG A 293 -42.10 42.08 -4.55
C ARG A 293 -41.43 40.70 -4.54
N PRO A 294 -41.51 39.95 -3.43
CA PRO A 294 -40.91 38.62 -3.38
C PRO A 294 -41.46 37.68 -4.45
N SER A 295 -40.59 37.16 -5.32
CA SER A 295 -40.92 36.23 -6.41
C SER A 295 -39.92 35.07 -6.48
N LEU A 296 -40.25 34.01 -7.22
CA LEU A 296 -39.35 32.87 -7.40
C LEU A 296 -38.20 33.24 -8.35
N LEU A 297 -37.08 32.52 -8.22
CA LEU A 297 -35.88 32.71 -9.03
C LEU A 297 -36.15 32.62 -10.53
N HIS A 298 -37.06 31.75 -10.97
CA HIS A 298 -37.37 31.50 -12.38
C HIS A 298 -38.62 32.22 -12.89
N ASP A 299 -39.27 33.05 -12.07
CA ASP A 299 -40.40 33.86 -12.51
C ASP A 299 -39.92 34.94 -13.51
N ILE A 300 -40.60 35.02 -14.66
CA ILE A 300 -40.24 35.89 -15.80
C ILE A 300 -40.85 37.30 -15.67
N LYS A 301 -41.96 37.44 -14.93
CA LYS A 301 -42.66 38.72 -14.75
C LYS A 301 -42.33 39.33 -13.39
N ASP A 302 -41.21 40.05 -13.31
CA ASP A 302 -40.96 40.95 -12.20
C ASP A 302 -41.46 42.34 -12.57
N SER A 303 -42.66 42.71 -12.10
CA SER A 303 -43.15 44.08 -12.21
C SER A 303 -42.44 44.96 -11.18
N VAL A 304 -41.20 45.37 -11.51
CA VAL A 304 -40.47 46.43 -10.78
C VAL A 304 -41.31 47.72 -10.71
N ALA A 305 -42.27 47.89 -11.63
CA ALA A 305 -43.17 49.03 -11.73
C ALA A 305 -44.34 49.06 -10.71
N ASP A 306 -44.76 47.94 -10.11
CA ASP A 306 -45.98 47.88 -9.26
C ASP A 306 -45.69 47.61 -7.77
N GLY A 307 -44.97 48.56 -7.14
CA GLY A 307 -44.86 48.75 -5.68
C GLY A 307 -43.71 47.98 -5.01
N GLY A 308 -42.81 48.61 -4.25
CA GLY A 308 -42.83 49.97 -3.68
C GLY A 308 -41.91 50.09 -2.46
N ALA A 309 -40.66 49.60 -2.55
CA ALA A 309 -39.66 49.79 -1.51
C ALA A 309 -38.26 50.00 -2.12
N THR A 310 -37.56 51.03 -1.66
CA THR A 310 -36.13 51.23 -1.97
C THR A 310 -35.31 50.73 -0.80
N SER A 311 -34.22 50.01 -1.06
CA SER A 311 -33.31 49.54 -0.02
C SER A 311 -31.85 49.86 -0.36
N THR A 312 -31.05 50.06 0.68
CA THR A 312 -29.59 50.22 0.60
C THR A 312 -28.85 48.96 1.05
N LYS A 313 -29.55 47.99 1.65
CA LYS A 313 -28.98 46.73 2.13
C LYS A 313 -29.78 45.55 1.61
N TYR A 314 -29.10 44.56 1.06
CA TYR A 314 -29.73 43.36 0.52
C TYR A 314 -29.03 42.11 1.06
N TRP A 315 -29.77 41.21 1.70
CA TRP A 315 -29.19 39.99 2.27
C TRP A 315 -29.46 38.76 1.41
N ILE A 316 -28.57 37.78 1.52
CA ILE A 316 -28.70 36.46 0.93
C ILE A 316 -28.55 35.42 2.03
N ASP A 317 -29.51 34.49 2.10
CA ASP A 317 -29.51 33.36 3.03
C ASP A 317 -29.50 32.05 2.23
N VAL A 318 -28.46 31.24 2.39
CA VAL A 318 -28.33 29.92 1.77
C VAL A 318 -28.80 28.85 2.75
N GLN A 319 -29.81 28.09 2.31
CA GLN A 319 -30.42 26.99 3.04
C GLN A 319 -30.15 25.66 2.34
N LEU A 320 -29.64 24.70 3.11
CA LEU A 320 -29.46 23.33 2.64
C LEU A 320 -30.63 22.46 3.10
N ARG A 321 -30.98 21.46 2.30
CA ARG A 321 -32.06 20.51 2.58
C ARG A 321 -31.67 19.11 2.12
N TRP A 322 -32.23 18.10 2.78
CA TRP A 322 -32.22 16.73 2.31
C TRP A 322 -33.66 16.25 2.14
N GLY A 323 -34.16 16.27 0.91
CA GLY A 323 -35.55 15.90 0.61
C GLY A 323 -35.83 14.40 0.68
N ASP A 324 -37.12 14.07 0.71
CA ASP A 324 -37.65 12.71 0.57
C ASP A 324 -38.66 12.65 -0.60
N PHE A 325 -39.21 11.47 -0.88
CA PHE A 325 -40.13 11.29 -1.99
C PHE A 325 -41.41 12.14 -1.85
N ASP A 326 -41.94 12.27 -0.62
CA ASP A 326 -43.17 13.02 -0.36
C ASP A 326 -42.96 14.54 -0.50
N SER A 327 -41.74 15.02 -0.19
CA SER A 327 -41.41 16.44 -0.15
C SER A 327 -40.01 16.67 -0.72
N HIS A 328 -39.93 17.00 -2.01
CA HIS A 328 -38.70 17.41 -2.69
C HIS A 328 -38.89 18.61 -3.63
N ASP A 329 -40.07 19.23 -3.63
CA ASP A 329 -40.31 20.52 -4.29
C ASP A 329 -39.57 21.64 -3.55
N ILE A 330 -38.46 22.08 -4.14
CA ILE A 330 -37.56 23.06 -3.56
C ILE A 330 -38.10 24.49 -3.65
N GLU A 331 -38.98 24.79 -4.61
CA GLU A 331 -39.58 26.12 -4.77
C GLU A 331 -40.56 26.41 -3.64
N ARG A 332 -41.44 25.44 -3.37
CA ARG A 332 -42.38 25.51 -2.26
C ARG A 332 -41.65 25.61 -0.92
N TYR A 333 -40.55 24.88 -0.75
CA TYR A 333 -39.71 24.96 0.45
C TYR A 333 -39.06 26.33 0.61
N ALA A 334 -38.43 26.88 -0.44
CA ALA A 334 -37.78 28.19 -0.40
C ALA A 334 -38.77 29.30 -0.01
N ARG A 335 -39.95 29.29 -0.64
CA ARG A 335 -41.02 30.26 -0.34
C ARG A 335 -41.53 30.13 1.09
N ALA A 336 -41.83 28.91 1.54
CA ALA A 336 -42.32 28.67 2.89
C ALA A 336 -41.31 29.17 3.93
N LYS A 337 -40.03 28.79 3.80
CA LYS A 337 -38.97 29.21 4.73
C LYS A 337 -38.70 30.70 4.71
N PHE A 338 -38.73 31.35 3.55
CA PHE A 338 -38.57 32.80 3.47
C PHE A 338 -39.68 33.51 4.24
N LEU A 339 -40.94 33.12 4.03
CA LEU A 339 -42.08 33.74 4.72
C LEU A 339 -42.05 33.44 6.22
N ASP A 340 -41.73 32.21 6.62
CA ASP A 340 -41.59 31.83 8.02
C ASP A 340 -40.48 32.65 8.70
N TYR A 341 -39.29 32.71 8.12
CA TYR A 341 -38.13 33.39 8.74
C TYR A 341 -38.20 34.90 8.72
N THR A 342 -38.87 35.52 7.74
CA THR A 342 -39.02 36.98 7.69
C THR A 342 -40.15 37.49 8.58
N THR A 343 -41.08 36.62 8.99
CA THR A 343 -42.17 36.97 9.91
C THR A 343 -41.91 36.53 11.35
N ASP A 344 -41.04 35.54 11.57
CA ASP A 344 -40.65 35.05 12.88
C ASP A 344 -39.66 35.99 13.60
N ASN A 345 -39.97 36.34 14.85
CA ASN A 345 -39.15 37.21 15.69
C ASN A 345 -37.84 36.55 16.17
N MET A 346 -37.69 35.22 16.06
CA MET A 346 -36.44 34.54 16.42
C MET A 346 -35.35 34.68 15.36
N THR A 347 -35.73 34.95 14.11
CA THR A 347 -34.80 35.13 12.98
C THR A 347 -34.60 36.62 12.73
N ILE A 348 -33.35 37.06 12.70
CA ILE A 348 -33.01 38.48 12.52
C ILE A 348 -32.25 38.63 11.21
N TYR A 349 -32.84 39.38 10.28
CA TYR A 349 -32.16 39.82 9.06
C TYR A 349 -31.81 41.32 9.15
N PRO A 350 -30.67 41.76 8.57
CA PRO A 350 -30.23 43.16 8.67
C PRO A 350 -31.08 44.17 7.90
N SER A 351 -31.94 43.71 6.99
CA SER A 351 -32.89 44.53 6.24
C SER A 351 -34.14 43.70 5.88
N PRO A 352 -35.28 44.33 5.55
CA PRO A 352 -36.48 43.61 5.13
C PRO A 352 -36.40 43.05 3.71
N THR A 353 -35.35 43.38 2.95
CA THR A 353 -35.19 43.02 1.53
C THR A 353 -34.02 42.07 1.34
N GLY A 354 -34.30 40.89 0.80
CA GLY A 354 -33.27 39.91 0.50
C GLY A 354 -33.84 38.66 -0.16
N VAL A 355 -33.01 37.64 -0.31
CA VAL A 355 -33.36 36.37 -0.94
C VAL A 355 -32.91 35.18 -0.12
N LEU A 356 -33.79 34.18 -0.03
CA LEU A 356 -33.45 32.86 0.49
C LEU A 356 -33.24 31.90 -0.68
N LEU A 357 -32.04 31.34 -0.77
CA LEU A 357 -31.67 30.31 -1.73
C LEU A 357 -31.73 28.95 -1.06
N ALA A 358 -32.53 28.03 -1.60
CA ALA A 358 -32.66 26.68 -1.07
C ALA A 358 -32.07 25.65 -2.03
N ILE A 359 -31.29 24.70 -1.50
CA ILE A 359 -30.65 23.62 -2.26
C ILE A 359 -31.01 22.28 -1.63
N ASP A 360 -31.59 21.38 -2.43
CA ASP A 360 -31.84 20.00 -2.06
C ASP A 360 -30.65 19.11 -2.44
N LEU A 361 -29.94 18.63 -1.43
CA LEU A 361 -28.76 17.78 -1.56
C LEU A 361 -29.10 16.35 -1.99
N ALA A 362 -30.31 15.86 -1.72
CA ALA A 362 -30.73 14.52 -2.09
C ALA A 362 -31.14 14.43 -3.56
N TYR A 363 -31.71 15.52 -4.09
CA TYR A 363 -32.23 15.60 -5.46
C TYR A 363 -31.41 16.52 -6.38
N ASN A 364 -30.36 17.17 -5.89
CA ASN A 364 -29.56 18.19 -6.61
C ASN A 364 -30.42 19.31 -7.24
N LEU A 365 -31.52 19.69 -6.57
CA LEU A 365 -32.40 20.77 -7.00
C LEU A 365 -32.04 22.06 -6.28
N TYR A 366 -32.29 23.21 -6.90
CA TYR A 366 -32.15 24.51 -6.25
C TYR A 366 -33.26 25.46 -6.70
N SER A 367 -33.61 26.40 -5.83
CA SER A 367 -34.46 27.54 -6.18
C SER A 367 -34.21 28.67 -5.19
N GLY A 368 -34.79 29.83 -5.46
CA GLY A 368 -34.71 31.00 -4.59
C GLY A 368 -36.06 31.71 -4.51
N TYR A 369 -36.36 32.28 -3.35
CA TYR A 369 -37.52 33.13 -3.16
C TYR A 369 -37.14 34.36 -2.34
N GLY A 370 -37.56 35.53 -2.81
CA GLY A 370 -37.25 36.79 -2.14
C GLY A 370 -37.39 37.99 -3.07
N ASN A 371 -36.95 39.14 -2.58
CA ASN A 371 -36.96 40.39 -3.34
C ASN A 371 -35.87 40.36 -4.41
N TRP A 372 -36.10 41.04 -5.54
CA TRP A 372 -35.12 41.13 -6.62
C TRP A 372 -34.96 42.60 -7.06
N PHE A 373 -33.73 43.03 -7.22
CA PHE A 373 -33.39 44.28 -7.91
C PHE A 373 -32.91 43.99 -9.33
N THR A 374 -32.94 45.00 -10.20
CA THR A 374 -32.59 44.88 -11.62
C THR A 374 -31.20 44.26 -11.79
N GLY A 375 -31.10 43.20 -12.60
CA GLY A 375 -29.84 42.49 -12.89
C GLY A 375 -29.51 41.35 -11.92
N CYS A 376 -30.01 41.37 -10.67
CA CYS A 376 -29.70 40.34 -9.67
C CYS A 376 -30.23 38.95 -10.03
N LYS A 377 -31.47 38.87 -10.53
CA LYS A 377 -32.12 37.57 -10.83
C LYS A 377 -31.41 36.82 -11.99
N PRO A 378 -31.12 37.43 -13.15
CA PRO A 378 -30.33 36.79 -14.21
C PRO A 378 -28.93 36.34 -13.74
N LEU A 379 -28.24 37.17 -12.95
CA LEU A 379 -26.94 36.81 -12.38
C LEU A 379 -27.07 35.56 -11.50
N MET A 380 -28.05 35.54 -10.59
CA MET A 380 -28.27 34.41 -9.69
C MET A 380 -28.60 33.11 -10.43
N GLN A 381 -29.38 33.18 -11.51
CA GLN A 381 -29.68 32.01 -12.35
C GLN A 381 -28.41 31.43 -12.98
N GLN A 382 -27.55 32.27 -13.56
CA GLN A 382 -26.30 31.83 -14.17
C GLN A 382 -25.30 31.32 -13.13
N ALA A 383 -25.18 32.04 -12.00
CA ALA A 383 -24.31 31.69 -10.89
C ALA A 383 -24.67 30.33 -10.31
N MET A 384 -25.94 30.13 -9.93
CA MET A 384 -26.39 28.87 -9.32
C MET A 384 -26.27 27.68 -10.28
N ALA A 385 -26.55 27.86 -11.58
CA ALA A 385 -26.33 26.82 -12.58
C ALA A 385 -24.85 26.39 -12.65
N LYS A 386 -23.92 27.35 -12.61
CA LYS A 386 -22.47 27.09 -12.63
C LYS A 386 -21.98 26.48 -11.32
N ILE A 387 -22.39 27.03 -10.18
CA ILE A 387 -22.03 26.54 -8.83
C ILE A 387 -22.52 25.10 -8.65
N MET A 388 -23.79 24.81 -8.96
CA MET A 388 -24.32 23.44 -8.85
C MET A 388 -23.54 22.45 -9.73
N LYS A 389 -22.97 22.87 -10.86
CA LYS A 389 -22.17 22.00 -11.71
C LYS A 389 -20.73 21.81 -11.21
N ALA A 390 -20.07 22.89 -10.79
CA ALA A 390 -18.62 22.93 -10.59
C ALA A 390 -18.16 23.01 -9.12
N ASN A 391 -19.07 23.17 -8.16
CA ASN A 391 -18.69 23.34 -6.76
C ASN A 391 -17.98 22.08 -6.20
N PRO A 392 -16.77 22.21 -5.62
CA PRO A 392 -16.01 21.06 -5.13
C PRO A 392 -16.68 20.31 -3.97
N ALA A 393 -17.36 21.02 -3.06
CA ALA A 393 -18.03 20.38 -1.92
C ALA A 393 -19.24 19.55 -2.38
N MET A 394 -19.98 20.04 -3.38
CA MET A 394 -21.05 19.27 -4.05
C MET A 394 -20.50 18.07 -4.82
N TYR A 395 -19.35 18.21 -5.46
CA TYR A 395 -18.66 17.08 -6.11
C TYR A 395 -18.32 15.97 -5.09
N VAL A 396 -17.72 16.33 -3.95
CA VAL A 396 -17.40 15.38 -2.87
C VAL A 396 -18.66 14.67 -2.35
N LEU A 397 -19.78 15.40 -2.20
CA LEU A 397 -21.06 14.80 -1.82
C LEU A 397 -21.50 13.74 -2.85
N ARG A 398 -21.52 14.10 -4.13
CA ARG A 398 -21.93 13.21 -5.23
C ARG A 398 -21.06 11.97 -5.30
N GLU A 399 -19.74 12.14 -5.21
CA GLU A 399 -18.78 11.02 -5.20
C GLU A 399 -18.98 10.09 -4.00
N ARG A 400 -19.28 10.63 -2.81
CA ARG A 400 -19.58 9.80 -1.64
C ARG A 400 -20.90 9.06 -1.78
N ILE A 401 -21.92 9.68 -2.38
CA ILE A 401 -23.18 9.01 -2.72
C ILE A 401 -22.91 7.87 -3.72
N ARG A 402 -22.20 8.14 -4.82
CA ARG A 402 -21.82 7.14 -5.83
C ARG A 402 -21.05 5.96 -5.23
N LYS A 403 -20.04 6.22 -4.38
CA LYS A 403 -19.29 5.18 -3.64
C LYS A 403 -20.16 4.41 -2.66
N GLY A 404 -21.07 5.08 -1.95
CA GLY A 404 -22.03 4.43 -1.06
C GLY A 404 -23.02 3.53 -1.79
N LEU A 405 -23.40 3.92 -3.01
CA LEU A 405 -24.25 3.15 -3.92
C LEU A 405 -23.47 2.12 -4.75
N GLN A 406 -22.14 2.19 -4.79
CA GLN A 406 -21.30 1.37 -5.69
C GLN A 406 -21.75 1.50 -7.16
N LEU A 407 -22.05 2.72 -7.59
CA LEU A 407 -22.42 3.07 -8.96
C LEU A 407 -21.25 3.72 -9.68
N TYR A 408 -20.95 3.23 -10.87
CA TYR A 408 -19.90 3.76 -11.74
C TYR A 408 -20.45 4.09 -13.12
N SER A 409 -19.87 5.12 -13.73
CA SER A 409 -20.12 5.52 -15.12
C SER A 409 -18.94 5.09 -16.00
N SER A 410 -19.21 4.83 -17.27
CA SER A 410 -18.18 4.60 -18.29
C SER A 410 -17.52 5.90 -18.81
N GLU A 411 -17.91 7.07 -18.29
CA GLU A 411 -17.35 8.36 -18.70
C GLU A 411 -15.90 8.58 -18.21
N PRO A 412 -15.06 9.30 -18.98
CA PRO A 412 -13.64 9.46 -18.68
C PRO A 412 -13.42 10.41 -17.50
N THR A 413 -12.87 9.89 -16.40
CA THR A 413 -12.23 10.69 -15.34
C THR A 413 -10.90 11.25 -15.85
N GLU A 414 -10.36 12.30 -15.21
CA GLU A 414 -8.99 12.73 -15.48
C GLU A 414 -8.01 11.55 -15.39
N PRO A 415 -7.10 11.40 -16.38
CA PRO A 415 -6.19 10.26 -16.41
C PRO A 415 -5.21 10.36 -15.24
N TYR A 416 -4.97 9.23 -14.58
CA TYR A 416 -3.95 9.11 -13.55
C TYR A 416 -2.55 9.33 -14.14
N LEU A 417 -1.57 9.62 -13.28
CA LEU A 417 -0.17 9.61 -13.69
C LEU A 417 0.23 8.19 -14.07
N SER A 418 0.68 8.01 -15.31
CA SER A 418 1.12 6.77 -15.92
C SER A 418 2.45 6.98 -16.65
N SER A 419 3.01 5.93 -17.25
CA SER A 419 4.25 6.06 -18.04
C SER A 419 4.06 6.86 -19.34
N GLN A 420 2.81 7.07 -19.78
CA GLN A 420 2.49 7.81 -21.01
C GLN A 420 2.47 9.32 -20.82
N ASN A 421 1.96 9.80 -19.68
CA ASN A 421 1.87 11.23 -19.34
C ASN A 421 2.93 11.69 -18.33
N TYR A 422 3.94 10.87 -18.07
CA TYR A 422 5.05 11.13 -17.15
C TYR A 422 5.77 12.47 -17.39
N GLY A 423 5.80 12.94 -18.64
CA GLY A 423 6.41 14.22 -19.01
C GLY A 423 5.71 15.47 -18.44
N GLU A 424 4.42 15.37 -18.07
CA GLU A 424 3.65 16.50 -17.51
C GLU A 424 4.25 17.04 -16.20
N LEU A 425 4.98 16.20 -15.47
CA LEU A 425 5.63 16.51 -14.19
C LEU A 425 6.64 17.66 -14.28
N PHE A 426 7.19 17.92 -15.46
CA PHE A 426 8.27 18.89 -15.67
C PHE A 426 7.80 20.15 -16.39
N SER A 427 6.50 20.41 -16.39
CA SER A 427 5.92 21.65 -16.90
C SER A 427 6.25 22.86 -16.00
N ASN A 428 5.86 24.06 -16.44
CA ASN A 428 5.98 25.28 -15.63
C ASN A 428 5.02 25.30 -14.42
N GLN A 429 4.08 24.36 -14.33
CA GLN A 429 3.19 24.25 -13.17
C GLN A 429 3.95 23.72 -11.94
N ILE A 430 3.60 24.20 -10.75
CA ILE A 430 4.10 23.66 -9.49
C ILE A 430 3.30 22.39 -9.19
N ILE A 431 4.00 21.25 -9.19
CA ILE A 431 3.41 19.93 -8.97
C ILE A 431 4.04 19.33 -7.72
N TRP A 432 3.24 18.78 -6.82
CA TRP A 432 3.73 18.07 -5.64
C TRP A 432 3.35 16.60 -5.66
N PHE A 433 4.28 15.73 -5.31
CA PHE A 433 4.00 14.38 -4.88
C PHE A 433 3.74 14.36 -3.38
N VAL A 434 2.72 13.61 -2.95
CA VAL A 434 2.44 13.33 -1.54
C VAL A 434 2.47 11.83 -1.32
N ASP A 435 3.39 11.35 -0.48
CA ASP A 435 3.48 9.96 -0.06
C ASP A 435 3.18 9.80 1.43
N ASP A 436 2.14 9.01 1.74
CA ASP A 436 1.68 8.72 3.10
C ASP A 436 2.23 7.40 3.67
N THR A 437 3.09 6.70 2.92
CA THR A 437 3.54 5.33 3.25
C THR A 437 4.23 5.24 4.61
N ASN A 438 5.04 6.23 4.96
CA ASN A 438 5.83 6.25 6.20
C ASN A 438 5.26 7.15 7.30
N VAL A 439 3.99 7.55 7.19
CA VAL A 439 3.35 8.43 8.19
C VAL A 439 3.04 7.67 9.47
N TYR A 440 2.43 6.48 9.37
CA TYR A 440 2.13 5.63 10.52
C TYR A 440 2.96 4.35 10.46
N ARG A 441 4.03 4.33 11.26
CA ARG A 441 4.99 3.23 11.35
C ARG A 441 4.87 2.54 12.70
N VAL A 442 5.04 1.22 12.71
CA VAL A 442 4.95 0.40 13.92
C VAL A 442 6.12 -0.57 14.03
N THR A 443 6.58 -0.77 15.26
CA THR A 443 7.42 -1.91 15.64
C THR A 443 6.54 -3.01 16.19
N ILE A 444 6.80 -4.25 15.77
CA ILE A 444 6.02 -5.42 16.18
C ILE A 444 6.76 -6.15 17.29
N HIS A 445 6.12 -6.33 18.43
CA HIS A 445 6.63 -7.09 19.56
C HIS A 445 5.71 -8.28 19.84
N LYS A 446 6.27 -9.48 19.92
CA LYS A 446 5.53 -10.67 20.36
C LYS A 446 5.43 -10.65 21.88
N THR A 447 4.22 -10.71 22.42
CA THR A 447 3.98 -10.84 23.87
C THR A 447 4.35 -12.24 24.34
N PHE A 448 4.44 -12.39 25.66
CA PHE A 448 4.73 -13.68 26.28
C PHE A 448 3.68 -14.74 25.92
N GLU A 449 2.40 -14.38 25.76
CA GLU A 449 1.36 -15.32 25.31
C GLU A 449 1.40 -15.62 23.80
N GLY A 450 2.39 -15.09 23.08
CA GLY A 450 2.56 -15.30 21.65
C GLY A 450 1.78 -14.33 20.75
N ASN A 451 1.06 -13.35 21.32
CA ASN A 451 0.31 -12.36 20.55
C ASN A 451 1.24 -11.29 19.97
N LEU A 452 0.98 -10.85 18.73
CA LEU A 452 1.71 -9.75 18.13
C LEU A 452 1.09 -8.41 18.57
N THR A 453 1.84 -7.61 19.31
CA THR A 453 1.47 -6.23 19.68
C THR A 453 2.28 -5.22 18.87
N THR A 454 1.68 -4.09 18.56
CA THR A 454 2.31 -3.04 17.77
C THR A 454 2.54 -1.79 18.61
N LYS A 455 3.75 -1.23 18.54
CA LYS A 455 4.09 0.07 19.14
C LYS A 455 4.37 1.09 18.04
N PRO A 456 3.70 2.26 18.03
CA PRO A 456 3.96 3.28 17.03
C PRO A 456 5.35 3.89 17.22
N ILE A 457 6.02 4.21 16.12
CA ILE A 457 7.27 4.99 16.09
C ILE A 457 7.07 6.26 15.27
N ASN A 458 8.04 7.18 15.31
CA ASN A 458 8.00 8.39 14.52
C ASN A 458 7.88 8.08 13.02
N GLY A 459 7.00 8.82 12.36
CA GLY A 459 6.78 8.77 10.93
C GLY A 459 7.10 10.10 10.26
N ALA A 460 6.95 10.14 8.95
CA ALA A 460 7.07 11.37 8.19
C ALA A 460 6.13 11.39 6.98
N ILE A 461 5.61 12.56 6.67
CA ILE A 461 4.94 12.86 5.40
C ILE A 461 6.02 13.33 4.43
N PHE A 462 6.02 12.76 3.23
CA PHE A 462 6.95 13.12 2.17
C PHE A 462 6.19 13.95 1.12
N ILE A 463 6.49 15.24 1.04
CA ILE A 463 5.91 16.16 0.04
C ILE A 463 7.03 16.67 -0.85
N PHE A 464 6.95 16.42 -2.15
CA PHE A 464 8.10 16.57 -3.04
C PHE A 464 7.76 17.24 -4.37
N ASN A 465 8.56 18.23 -4.77
CA ASN A 465 8.46 18.87 -6.08
C ASN A 465 9.46 18.22 -7.06
N PRO A 466 8.98 17.48 -8.08
CA PRO A 466 9.84 16.75 -9.02
C PRO A 466 10.65 17.66 -9.94
N ARG A 467 10.23 18.92 -10.14
CA ARG A 467 10.96 19.86 -10.98
C ARG A 467 12.15 20.48 -10.25
N THR A 468 11.94 20.94 -9.02
CA THR A 468 12.96 21.68 -8.27
C THR A 468 13.81 20.81 -7.35
N GLY A 469 13.37 19.60 -7.02
CA GLY A 469 14.04 18.76 -6.03
C GLY A 469 13.64 19.08 -4.58
N GLN A 470 12.81 20.10 -4.37
CA GLN A 470 12.42 20.55 -3.04
C GLN A 470 11.56 19.49 -2.33
N LEU A 471 12.01 19.07 -1.15
CA LEU A 471 11.37 18.10 -0.28
C LEU A 471 10.95 18.79 1.02
N PHE A 472 9.64 18.82 1.27
CA PHE A 472 9.07 19.17 2.56
C PHE A 472 8.83 17.86 3.34
N LEU A 473 9.70 17.59 4.31
CA LEU A 473 9.62 16.41 5.16
C LEU A 473 8.97 16.79 6.50
N LYS A 474 7.68 16.49 6.66
CA LYS A 474 6.96 16.75 7.91
C LYS A 474 7.08 15.54 8.83
N ILE A 475 7.80 15.68 9.93
CA ILE A 475 7.94 14.63 10.94
C ILE A 475 6.66 14.56 11.79
N ILE A 476 6.12 13.35 11.92
CA ILE A 476 4.96 13.04 12.75
C ILE A 476 5.43 12.27 13.98
N HIS A 477 5.43 12.94 15.11
CA HIS A 477 5.85 12.37 16.39
C HIS A 477 4.80 11.39 16.96
N THR A 478 5.24 10.42 17.75
CA THR A 478 4.38 9.40 18.37
C THR A 478 3.23 9.97 19.23
N SER A 479 3.37 11.18 19.76
CA SER A 479 2.34 11.87 20.54
C SER A 479 1.03 12.08 19.76
N VAL A 480 1.08 12.19 18.43
CA VAL A 480 -0.11 12.33 17.58
C VAL A 480 -1.02 11.10 17.65
N TRP A 481 -0.46 9.93 17.94
CA TRP A 481 -1.18 8.66 18.02
C TRP A 481 -1.74 8.37 19.42
N ALA A 482 -1.33 9.14 20.43
CA ALA A 482 -1.69 8.90 21.82
C ALA A 482 -3.21 9.06 22.05
N GLY A 483 -3.83 8.06 22.69
CA GLY A 483 -5.27 8.06 22.98
C GLY A 483 -6.19 7.83 21.77
N GLN A 484 -5.64 7.64 20.57
CA GLN A 484 -6.42 7.48 19.34
C GLN A 484 -6.61 6.00 18.95
N LYS A 485 -7.70 5.70 18.24
CA LYS A 485 -8.00 4.37 17.68
C LYS A 485 -8.15 4.46 16.16
N ARG A 486 -8.00 3.33 15.46
CA ARG A 486 -8.05 3.26 13.98
C ARG A 486 -6.99 4.13 13.29
N LEU A 487 -5.76 3.99 13.78
CA LEU A 487 -4.61 4.83 13.40
C LEU A 487 -4.30 4.83 11.90
N GLY A 488 -4.57 3.73 11.18
CA GLY A 488 -4.38 3.68 9.73
C GLY A 488 -5.32 4.61 8.93
N GLN A 489 -6.52 4.90 9.46
CA GLN A 489 -7.38 5.94 8.88
C GLN A 489 -6.91 7.32 9.32
N LEU A 490 -6.64 7.49 10.61
CA LEU A 490 -6.17 8.76 11.17
C LEU A 490 -4.91 9.28 10.45
N ALA A 491 -3.97 8.40 10.12
CA ALA A 491 -2.75 8.75 9.40
C ALA A 491 -3.03 9.50 8.08
N LYS A 492 -4.01 9.03 7.30
CA LYS A 492 -4.39 9.65 6.02
C LYS A 492 -5.03 11.02 6.20
N TRP A 493 -5.92 11.13 7.18
CA TRP A 493 -6.58 12.40 7.51
C TRP A 493 -5.59 13.42 8.06
N LYS A 494 -4.68 12.99 8.94
CA LYS A 494 -3.62 13.84 9.46
C LYS A 494 -2.66 14.28 8.36
N THR A 495 -2.34 13.39 7.42
CA THR A 495 -1.54 13.75 6.24
C THR A 495 -2.21 14.83 5.41
N ALA A 496 -3.50 14.69 5.10
CA ALA A 496 -4.24 15.69 4.34
C ALA A 496 -4.35 17.04 5.07
N GLU A 497 -4.54 17.00 6.39
CA GLU A 497 -4.55 18.20 7.25
C GLU A 497 -3.21 18.95 7.19
N GLU A 498 -2.08 18.25 7.36
CA GLU A 498 -0.75 18.87 7.33
C GLU A 498 -0.37 19.37 5.92
N VAL A 499 -0.79 18.66 4.86
CA VAL A 499 -0.62 19.13 3.47
C VAL A 499 -1.42 20.42 3.25
N ALA A 500 -2.68 20.47 3.67
CA ALA A 500 -3.50 21.68 3.55
C ALA A 500 -2.93 22.84 4.39
N ALA A 501 -2.41 22.57 5.58
CA ALA A 501 -1.75 23.57 6.42
C ALA A 501 -0.48 24.13 5.74
N LEU A 502 0.33 23.28 5.10
CA LEU A 502 1.50 23.71 4.34
C LEU A 502 1.09 24.62 3.17
N ILE A 503 0.06 24.27 2.41
CA ILE A 503 -0.42 25.10 1.29
C ILE A 503 -0.90 26.48 1.80
N ARG A 504 -1.61 26.53 2.93
CA ARG A 504 -2.03 27.79 3.57
C ARG A 504 -0.85 28.66 4.01
N SER A 505 0.28 28.04 4.35
CA SER A 505 1.48 28.78 4.78
C SER A 505 2.28 29.39 3.62
N LEU A 506 2.03 28.95 2.38
CA LEU A 506 2.74 29.44 1.20
C LEU A 506 1.98 30.59 0.51
N PRO A 507 2.71 31.57 -0.05
CA PRO A 507 2.14 32.57 -0.96
C PRO A 507 1.45 31.92 -2.16
N VAL A 508 0.46 32.59 -2.74
CA VAL A 508 -0.39 32.04 -3.83
C VAL A 508 0.44 31.68 -5.08
N GLU A 509 1.56 32.36 -5.29
CA GLU A 509 2.52 32.13 -6.38
C GLU A 509 3.28 30.81 -6.23
N GLU A 510 3.50 30.36 -5.00
CA GLU A 510 4.22 29.12 -4.66
C GLU A 510 3.29 27.93 -4.42
N GLN A 511 1.97 28.17 -4.38
CA GLN A 511 0.99 27.11 -4.20
C GLN A 511 0.98 26.13 -5.40
N PRO A 512 0.88 24.82 -5.13
CA PRO A 512 0.84 23.82 -6.19
C PRO A 512 -0.43 23.99 -7.02
N LYS A 513 -0.33 23.84 -8.34
CA LYS A 513 -1.49 23.71 -9.23
C LYS A 513 -2.00 22.28 -9.29
N GLN A 514 -1.13 21.32 -9.00
CA GLN A 514 -1.46 19.91 -9.01
C GLN A 514 -0.78 19.16 -7.86
N ILE A 515 -1.53 18.26 -7.22
CA ILE A 515 -1.05 17.34 -6.18
C ILE A 515 -1.28 15.92 -6.67
N ILE A 516 -0.20 15.14 -6.73
CA ILE A 516 -0.21 13.74 -7.13
C ILE A 516 -0.01 12.87 -5.90
N VAL A 517 -0.98 12.00 -5.62
CA VAL A 517 -0.87 11.05 -4.51
C VAL A 517 -0.35 9.71 -4.98
N THR A 518 0.59 9.13 -4.23
CA THR A 518 1.11 7.78 -4.50
C THR A 518 0.08 6.69 -4.22
N ARG A 519 -0.85 6.93 -3.28
CA ARG A 519 -1.82 5.94 -2.82
C ARG A 519 -3.25 6.47 -2.92
N LYS A 520 -4.13 5.72 -3.59
CA LYS A 520 -5.55 6.08 -3.81
C LYS A 520 -6.32 6.43 -2.53
N GLY A 521 -5.89 5.89 -1.38
CA GLY A 521 -6.50 6.17 -0.08
C GLY A 521 -6.38 7.62 0.40
N MET A 522 -5.49 8.42 -0.22
CA MET A 522 -5.26 9.83 0.10
C MET A 522 -6.14 10.81 -0.68
N LEU A 523 -6.76 10.37 -1.79
CA LEU A 523 -7.58 11.22 -2.66
C LEU A 523 -8.73 11.88 -1.88
N ASP A 524 -9.60 11.07 -1.26
CA ASP A 524 -10.78 11.56 -0.53
C ASP A 524 -10.43 12.46 0.69
N PRO A 525 -9.44 12.13 1.54
CA PRO A 525 -8.99 13.07 2.56
C PRO A 525 -8.50 14.42 2.01
N LEU A 526 -7.71 14.42 0.93
CA LEU A 526 -7.21 15.66 0.33
C LEU A 526 -8.31 16.48 -0.33
N GLU A 527 -9.22 15.85 -1.09
CA GLU A 527 -10.38 16.51 -1.70
C GLU A 527 -11.20 17.26 -0.63
N VAL A 528 -11.35 16.68 0.55
CA VAL A 528 -12.12 17.26 1.66
C VAL A 528 -11.38 18.39 2.37
N HIS A 529 -10.06 18.29 2.51
CA HIS A 529 -9.24 19.30 3.19
C HIS A 529 -8.84 20.46 2.28
N LEU A 530 -8.88 20.28 0.96
CA LEU A 530 -8.53 21.29 -0.04
C LEU A 530 -9.75 21.94 -0.71
N LEU A 531 -10.94 21.86 -0.11
CA LEU A 531 -12.13 22.56 -0.61
C LEU A 531 -11.94 24.09 -0.65
N ASP A 532 -11.10 24.63 0.23
CA ASP A 532 -10.72 26.05 0.25
C ASP A 532 -9.84 26.44 -0.96
N PHE A 533 -9.32 25.44 -1.70
CA PHE A 533 -8.38 25.59 -2.82
C PHE A 533 -8.92 24.94 -4.10
N PRO A 534 -9.99 25.47 -4.71
CA PRO A 534 -10.68 24.86 -5.85
C PRO A 534 -9.80 24.73 -7.11
N ASN A 535 -8.73 25.51 -7.20
CA ASN A 535 -7.83 25.55 -8.35
C ASN A 535 -6.72 24.48 -8.32
N ILE A 536 -6.64 23.68 -7.25
CA ILE A 536 -5.62 22.64 -7.09
C ILE A 536 -6.19 21.30 -7.57
N VAL A 537 -5.59 20.74 -8.61
CA VAL A 537 -5.99 19.43 -9.17
C VAL A 537 -5.39 18.31 -8.33
N ILE A 538 -6.20 17.38 -7.86
CA ILE A 538 -5.75 16.20 -7.09
C ILE A 538 -5.81 14.98 -8.01
N LYS A 539 -4.64 14.40 -8.34
CA LYS A 539 -4.50 13.28 -9.27
C LYS A 539 -3.93 12.04 -8.57
N GLY A 540 -4.41 10.86 -8.94
CA GLY A 540 -3.82 9.58 -8.52
C GLY A 540 -2.64 9.17 -9.40
N SER A 541 -1.73 8.35 -8.86
CA SER A 541 -0.66 7.69 -9.63
C SER A 541 -0.96 6.21 -9.83
N GLU A 542 -0.79 5.71 -11.05
CA GLU A 542 -0.68 4.27 -11.34
C GLU A 542 0.74 3.74 -11.09
N LEU A 543 1.74 4.62 -11.18
CA LEU A 543 3.13 4.31 -10.91
C LEU A 543 3.34 4.12 -9.40
N GLN A 544 3.95 3.01 -9.01
CA GLN A 544 4.34 2.76 -7.61
C GLN A 544 5.74 3.31 -7.34
N LEU A 545 5.84 4.64 -7.19
CA LEU A 545 7.12 5.31 -6.98
C LEU A 545 7.74 4.95 -5.60
N PRO A 546 9.07 4.78 -5.49
CA PRO A 546 9.72 4.21 -4.32
C PRO A 546 10.07 5.26 -3.25
N PHE A 547 9.28 6.31 -3.07
CA PHE A 547 9.57 7.39 -2.10
C PHE A 547 9.69 6.89 -0.66
N GLN A 548 9.01 5.79 -0.31
CA GLN A 548 9.17 5.13 0.99
C GLN A 548 10.61 4.70 1.30
N ALA A 549 11.43 4.42 0.28
CA ALA A 549 12.84 4.03 0.45
C ALA A 549 13.73 5.21 0.85
N CYS A 550 13.26 6.45 0.73
CA CYS A 550 14.01 7.63 1.12
C CYS A 550 14.36 7.62 2.62
N LEU A 551 13.49 7.08 3.48
CA LEU A 551 13.78 6.94 4.92
C LEU A 551 14.89 5.91 5.23
N LYS A 552 15.33 5.11 4.26
CA LYS A 552 16.47 4.18 4.42
C LYS A 552 17.83 4.89 4.32
N VAL A 553 17.84 6.15 3.90
CA VAL A 553 19.00 7.05 3.95
C VAL A 553 19.18 7.53 5.38
N GLU A 554 20.39 7.37 5.92
CA GLU A 554 20.73 7.62 7.32
C GLU A 554 20.36 9.03 7.76
N LYS A 555 20.66 10.03 6.93
CA LYS A 555 20.36 11.45 7.20
C LYS A 555 18.88 11.67 7.53
N PHE A 556 17.97 11.04 6.79
CA PHE A 556 16.53 11.14 7.04
C PHE A 556 16.06 10.21 8.16
N GLY A 557 16.55 8.97 8.18
CA GLY A 557 16.19 7.98 9.19
C GLY A 557 16.51 8.45 10.61
N ASP A 558 17.72 8.93 10.83
CA ASP A 558 18.19 9.41 12.14
C ASP A 558 17.46 10.68 12.57
N LEU A 559 17.22 11.60 11.64
CA LEU A 559 16.48 12.83 11.91
C LEU A 559 15.05 12.53 12.40
N ILE A 560 14.36 11.60 11.75
CA ILE A 560 12.99 11.20 12.11
C ILE A 560 12.98 10.48 13.47
N LEU A 561 13.96 9.61 13.74
CA LEU A 561 14.03 8.86 14.99
C LEU A 561 14.41 9.73 16.20
N ARG A 562 15.26 10.74 16.01
CA ARG A 562 15.70 11.65 17.08
C ARG A 562 14.70 12.77 17.40
N ALA A 563 13.74 13.02 16.52
CA ALA A 563 12.77 14.09 16.72
C ALA A 563 11.88 13.85 17.96
N ILE A 564 11.82 14.86 18.83
CA ILE A 564 11.01 14.87 20.06
C ILE A 564 9.63 15.52 19.87
N GLU A 565 9.45 16.27 18.77
CA GLU A 565 8.21 16.98 18.45
C GLU A 565 7.91 16.99 16.94
N PRO A 566 6.67 17.27 16.51
CA PRO A 566 6.32 17.37 15.10
C PRO A 566 6.93 18.64 14.45
N GLN A 567 7.87 18.47 13.53
CA GLN A 567 8.56 19.57 12.86
C GLN A 567 8.58 19.40 11.33
N MET A 568 8.58 20.52 10.60
CA MET A 568 8.75 20.55 9.15
C MET A 568 10.22 20.80 8.83
N VAL A 569 10.82 19.96 7.99
CA VAL A 569 12.22 20.11 7.57
C VAL A 569 12.29 20.19 6.05
N LEU A 570 12.99 21.21 5.55
CA LEU A 570 13.17 21.44 4.13
C LEU A 570 14.49 20.84 3.65
N PHE A 571 14.45 20.10 2.55
CA PHE A 571 15.61 19.57 1.86
C PHE A 571 15.53 19.86 0.36
N ASN A 572 16.68 19.85 -0.31
CA ASN A 572 16.74 19.67 -1.76
C ASN A 572 17.28 18.27 -2.04
N ILE A 573 16.43 17.34 -2.49
CA ILE A 573 16.82 15.94 -2.70
C ILE A 573 17.73 15.74 -3.92
N TYR A 574 17.84 16.75 -4.79
CA TYR A 574 18.74 16.73 -5.94
C TYR A 574 20.12 17.31 -5.62
N ASP A 575 20.33 17.83 -4.41
CA ASP A 575 21.55 18.55 -4.04
C ASP A 575 21.88 19.64 -5.07
N ASP A 576 22.92 19.47 -5.87
CA ASP A 576 23.42 20.39 -6.90
C ASP A 576 23.21 19.90 -8.35
N TRP A 577 22.53 18.76 -8.56
CA TRP A 577 22.43 18.13 -9.89
C TRP A 577 21.80 19.02 -10.96
N LEU A 578 20.89 19.92 -10.59
CA LEU A 578 20.24 20.83 -11.55
C LEU A 578 21.20 21.83 -12.21
N SER A 579 22.45 21.92 -11.73
CA SER A 579 23.51 22.72 -12.37
C SER A 579 24.07 22.04 -13.63
N THR A 580 24.11 20.70 -13.67
CA THR A 580 24.69 19.94 -14.79
C THR A 580 23.66 19.17 -15.61
N ILE A 581 22.53 18.77 -15.02
CA ILE A 581 21.49 17.97 -15.67
C ILE A 581 20.09 18.57 -15.56
N THR A 582 19.20 18.17 -16.48
CA THR A 582 17.80 18.62 -16.47
C THR A 582 17.01 18.01 -15.30
N SER A 583 15.90 18.65 -14.91
CA SER A 583 14.99 18.14 -13.88
C SER A 583 14.45 16.74 -14.20
N TYR A 584 14.21 16.45 -15.49
CA TYR A 584 13.77 15.12 -15.95
C TYR A 584 14.81 14.05 -15.64
N THR A 585 16.08 14.33 -15.94
CA THR A 585 17.20 13.41 -15.68
C THR A 585 17.47 13.28 -14.19
N ALA A 586 17.45 14.38 -13.44
CA ALA A 586 17.62 14.39 -11.98
C ALA A 586 16.55 13.56 -11.27
N PHE A 587 15.28 13.69 -11.69
CA PHE A 587 14.21 12.87 -11.17
C PHE A 587 14.41 11.38 -11.51
N SER A 588 14.81 11.07 -12.74
CA SER A 588 15.06 9.69 -13.17
C SER A 588 16.21 9.05 -12.38
N ARG A 589 17.30 9.79 -12.14
CA ARG A 589 18.41 9.40 -11.26
C ARG A 589 17.93 9.11 -9.84
N LEU A 590 17.14 10.02 -9.27
CA LEU A 590 16.57 9.85 -7.93
C LEU A 590 15.72 8.57 -7.85
N ILE A 591 14.81 8.34 -8.81
CA ILE A 591 13.94 7.17 -8.81
C ILE A 591 14.77 5.88 -8.94
N LEU A 592 15.84 5.89 -9.74
CA LEU A 592 16.75 4.76 -9.87
C LEU A 592 17.44 4.43 -8.54
N ILE A 593 17.98 5.43 -7.85
CA ILE A 593 18.63 5.27 -6.53
C ILE A 593 17.62 4.75 -5.50
N LEU A 594 16.45 5.39 -5.41
CA LEU A 594 15.42 5.00 -4.44
C LEU A 594 14.86 3.59 -4.73
N ARG A 595 14.72 3.21 -6.00
CA ARG A 595 14.30 1.85 -6.39
C ARG A 595 15.36 0.83 -6.02
N ALA A 596 16.63 1.12 -6.26
CA ALA A 596 17.73 0.25 -5.87
C ALA A 596 17.79 0.07 -4.33
N LEU A 597 17.64 1.16 -3.55
CA LEU A 597 17.52 1.10 -2.09
C LEU A 597 16.28 0.33 -1.61
N HIS A 598 15.19 0.37 -2.38
CA HIS A 598 14.00 -0.42 -2.08
C HIS A 598 14.28 -1.92 -2.24
N VAL A 599 14.96 -2.30 -3.33
CA VAL A 599 15.32 -3.68 -3.69
C VAL A 599 16.41 -4.25 -2.79
N SER A 600 17.57 -3.60 -2.70
CA SER A 600 18.73 -4.07 -1.93
C SER A 600 19.45 -2.88 -1.30
N GLN A 601 19.10 -2.59 -0.04
CA GLN A 601 19.69 -1.47 0.70
C GLN A 601 21.22 -1.60 0.82
N ASP A 602 21.72 -2.78 1.23
CA ASP A 602 23.14 -2.99 1.51
C ASP A 602 24.01 -2.81 0.25
N ARG A 603 23.61 -3.43 -0.88
CA ARG A 603 24.36 -3.34 -2.13
C ARG A 603 24.32 -1.94 -2.73
N THR A 604 23.17 -1.27 -2.69
CA THR A 604 23.05 0.10 -3.20
C THR A 604 23.91 1.07 -2.39
N LYS A 605 23.96 0.94 -1.06
CA LYS A 605 24.86 1.78 -0.24
C LYS A 605 26.33 1.56 -0.57
N LEU A 606 26.73 0.31 -0.83
CA LEU A 606 28.08 -0.03 -1.26
C LEU A 606 28.41 0.59 -2.63
N LEU A 607 27.46 0.55 -3.58
CA LEU A 607 27.63 1.19 -4.88
C LEU A 607 27.72 2.73 -4.78
N LEU A 608 26.94 3.35 -3.88
CA LEU A 608 26.97 4.79 -3.67
C LEU A 608 28.30 5.26 -3.04
N ARG A 609 28.90 4.44 -2.17
CA ARG A 609 30.16 4.76 -1.47
C ARG A 609 31.14 3.60 -1.56
N PRO A 610 31.78 3.38 -2.72
CA PRO A 610 32.71 2.27 -2.92
C PRO A 610 34.01 2.48 -2.13
N ASP A 611 34.46 3.74 -2.04
CA ASP A 611 35.79 4.10 -1.54
C ASP A 611 35.71 5.23 -0.50
N ALA A 612 36.66 5.29 0.44
CA ALA A 612 36.71 6.34 1.47
C ALA A 612 36.94 7.75 0.89
N THR A 613 37.43 7.85 -0.35
CA THR A 613 37.61 9.11 -1.09
C THR A 613 36.29 9.73 -1.54
N THR A 614 35.21 8.94 -1.64
CA THR A 614 33.88 9.43 -2.02
C THR A 614 33.18 10.08 -0.83
N ILE A 615 33.32 11.40 -0.72
CA ILE A 615 32.71 12.18 0.35
C ILE A 615 31.29 12.67 -0.01
N THR A 616 30.41 12.69 0.98
CA THR A 616 29.13 13.40 0.92
C THR A 616 29.29 14.70 1.70
N GLN A 617 28.99 15.84 1.09
CA GLN A 617 29.07 17.13 1.78
C GLN A 617 28.00 17.21 2.88
N ASP A 618 28.25 17.96 3.96
CA ASP A 618 27.36 18.04 5.12
C ASP A 618 25.93 18.51 4.77
N HIS A 619 25.83 19.42 3.81
CA HIS A 619 24.54 19.95 3.33
C HIS A 619 23.91 19.08 2.24
N HIS A 620 24.65 18.15 1.63
CA HIS A 620 24.17 17.22 0.61
C HIS A 620 23.61 15.92 1.20
N ILE A 621 22.82 15.21 0.42
CA ILE A 621 22.26 13.91 0.75
C ILE A 621 23.06 12.80 0.05
N TRP A 622 23.46 13.04 -1.20
CA TRP A 622 24.14 12.07 -2.05
C TRP A 622 25.66 12.34 -2.13
N PRO A 623 26.47 11.32 -2.42
CA PRO A 623 27.91 11.49 -2.65
C PRO A 623 28.20 12.49 -3.77
N SER A 624 29.24 13.31 -3.60
CA SER A 624 29.69 14.25 -4.64
C SER A 624 30.53 13.49 -5.66
N LEU A 625 29.96 13.22 -6.83
CA LEU A 625 30.58 12.48 -7.94
C LEU A 625 30.62 13.34 -9.20
N SER A 626 31.56 13.05 -10.11
CA SER A 626 31.56 13.62 -11.46
C SER A 626 30.43 13.03 -12.32
N ASP A 627 30.04 13.71 -13.40
CA ASP A 627 28.97 13.25 -14.28
C ASP A 627 29.27 11.87 -14.92
N GLU A 628 30.54 11.57 -15.20
CA GLU A 628 30.97 10.27 -15.73
C GLU A 628 30.84 9.16 -14.68
N ALA A 629 31.24 9.43 -13.43
CA ALA A 629 31.07 8.49 -12.33
C ALA A 629 29.58 8.24 -12.04
N TRP A 630 28.74 9.27 -12.13
CA TRP A 630 27.28 9.11 -12.04
C TRP A 630 26.73 8.19 -13.12
N LEU A 631 27.20 8.29 -14.36
CA LEU A 631 26.74 7.45 -15.46
C LEU A 631 27.06 5.97 -15.22
N GLN A 632 28.28 5.66 -14.75
CA GLN A 632 28.68 4.28 -14.40
C GLN A 632 27.86 3.73 -13.22
N LEU A 633 27.60 4.58 -12.22
CA LEU A 633 26.78 4.23 -11.06
C LEU A 633 25.33 3.96 -11.46
N GLU A 634 24.74 4.80 -12.32
CA GLU A 634 23.37 4.61 -12.83
C GLU A 634 23.22 3.26 -13.57
N VAL A 635 24.19 2.88 -14.40
CA VAL A 635 24.19 1.56 -15.05
C VAL A 635 24.20 0.44 -14.00
N SER A 636 25.07 0.54 -13.00
CA SER A 636 25.19 -0.46 -11.93
C SER A 636 23.90 -0.58 -11.10
N LEU A 637 23.23 0.54 -10.81
CA LEU A 637 21.94 0.56 -10.09
C LEU A 637 20.82 -0.05 -10.92
N LYS A 638 20.76 0.27 -12.22
CA LYS A 638 19.80 -0.32 -13.16
C LYS A 638 19.97 -1.84 -13.22
N ASP A 639 21.19 -2.33 -13.37
CA ASP A 639 21.48 -3.76 -13.48
C ASP A 639 21.13 -4.49 -12.17
N LEU A 640 21.36 -3.86 -11.01
CA LEU A 640 20.94 -4.40 -9.72
C LEU A 640 19.41 -4.59 -9.64
N ILE A 641 18.64 -3.60 -10.08
CA ILE A 641 17.16 -3.66 -10.08
C ILE A 641 16.68 -4.75 -11.04
N LEU A 642 17.21 -4.79 -12.25
CA LEU A 642 16.80 -5.75 -13.27
C LEU A 642 17.18 -7.19 -12.90
N ASN A 643 18.36 -7.41 -12.33
CA ASN A 643 18.79 -8.72 -11.87
C ASN A 643 17.92 -9.27 -10.72
N ASP A 644 17.48 -8.40 -9.80
CA ASP A 644 16.54 -8.81 -8.75
C ASP A 644 15.16 -9.16 -9.35
N TYR A 645 14.67 -8.35 -10.30
CA TYR A 645 13.43 -8.64 -11.02
C TYR A 645 13.51 -9.97 -11.78
N GLY A 646 14.58 -10.19 -12.54
CA GLY A 646 14.83 -11.41 -13.29
C GLY A 646 14.90 -12.65 -12.38
N LYS A 647 15.58 -12.53 -11.24
CA LYS A 647 15.66 -13.61 -10.24
C LYS A 647 14.32 -13.92 -9.57
N LYS A 648 13.52 -12.90 -9.25
CA LYS A 648 12.20 -13.10 -8.60
C LYS A 648 11.16 -13.70 -9.55
N ASN A 649 11.20 -13.30 -10.82
CA ASN A 649 10.22 -13.72 -11.82
C ASN A 649 10.72 -14.84 -12.75
N ASN A 650 11.95 -15.32 -12.55
CA ASN A 650 12.62 -16.28 -13.43
C ASN A 650 12.63 -15.84 -14.91
N VAL A 651 12.98 -14.58 -15.16
CA VAL A 651 13.04 -13.99 -16.50
C VAL A 651 14.48 -13.59 -16.81
N ASN A 652 14.95 -13.93 -18.01
CA ASN A 652 16.24 -13.44 -18.50
C ASN A 652 16.13 -11.93 -18.80
N VAL A 653 16.95 -11.12 -18.13
CA VAL A 653 16.93 -9.65 -18.22
C VAL A 653 17.18 -9.16 -19.66
N ALA A 654 17.96 -9.90 -20.45
CA ALA A 654 18.26 -9.55 -21.84
C ALA A 654 17.02 -9.59 -22.76
N SER A 655 15.96 -10.30 -22.35
CA SER A 655 14.71 -10.40 -23.12
C SER A 655 13.76 -9.22 -22.93
N LEU A 656 14.09 -8.28 -22.03
CA LEU A 656 13.25 -7.12 -21.71
C LEU A 656 13.43 -5.99 -22.73
N THR A 657 12.32 -5.42 -23.16
CA THR A 657 12.28 -4.20 -23.99
C THR A 657 12.57 -2.94 -23.18
N GLN A 658 12.95 -1.86 -23.83
CA GLN A 658 13.18 -0.56 -23.16
C GLN A 658 11.93 -0.02 -22.47
N SER A 659 10.73 -0.25 -23.02
CA SER A 659 9.47 0.09 -22.35
C SER A 659 9.26 -0.73 -21.08
N GLU A 660 9.52 -2.04 -21.11
CA GLU A 660 9.39 -2.91 -19.94
C GLU A 660 10.42 -2.56 -18.87
N ILE A 661 11.67 -2.25 -19.25
CA ILE A 661 12.72 -1.78 -18.32
C ILE A 661 12.27 -0.50 -17.62
N ARG A 662 11.77 0.48 -18.37
CA ARG A 662 11.26 1.74 -17.82
C ARG A 662 10.10 1.49 -16.85
N ASP A 663 9.15 0.66 -17.24
CA ASP A 663 7.96 0.36 -16.44
C ASP A 663 8.33 -0.40 -15.14
N ILE A 664 9.32 -1.30 -15.17
CA ILE A 664 9.89 -1.97 -13.97
C ILE A 664 10.51 -0.93 -13.02
N ILE A 665 11.31 0.00 -13.53
CA ILE A 665 11.96 1.05 -12.72
C ILE A 665 10.91 1.99 -12.11
N LEU A 666 9.86 2.32 -12.85
CA LEU A 666 8.74 3.15 -12.38
C LEU A 666 7.77 2.38 -11.46
N GLY A 667 7.90 1.05 -11.37
CA GLY A 667 7.12 0.21 -10.46
C GLY A 667 5.73 -0.17 -10.98
N MET A 668 5.56 -0.27 -12.30
CA MET A 668 4.36 -0.84 -12.90
C MET A 668 4.40 -2.38 -12.83
N GLU A 669 3.24 -3.01 -12.62
CA GLU A 669 3.11 -4.46 -12.68
C GLU A 669 3.09 -4.92 -14.14
N ILE A 670 4.14 -5.60 -14.57
CA ILE A 670 4.25 -6.15 -15.93
C ILE A 670 4.08 -7.67 -15.87
N SER A 671 3.29 -8.22 -16.79
CA SER A 671 3.24 -9.67 -17.00
C SER A 671 4.58 -10.18 -17.51
N ALA A 672 5.10 -11.27 -16.93
CA ALA A 672 6.34 -11.88 -17.39
C ALA A 672 6.28 -12.18 -18.91
N PRO A 673 7.36 -11.93 -19.67
CA PRO A 673 7.39 -12.20 -21.10
C PRO A 673 7.12 -13.69 -21.39
N SER A 674 6.44 -13.99 -22.51
CA SER A 674 6.13 -15.36 -22.90
C SER A 674 7.40 -16.19 -23.17
N LEU A 675 7.36 -17.49 -22.85
CA LEU A 675 8.47 -18.44 -23.05
C LEU A 675 9.00 -18.46 -24.50
N GLN A 676 8.12 -18.28 -25.49
CA GLN A 676 8.51 -18.18 -26.90
C GLN A 676 9.41 -16.98 -27.18
N ARG A 677 9.13 -15.82 -26.57
CA ARG A 677 9.92 -14.60 -26.73
C ARG A 677 11.29 -14.72 -26.05
N GLN A 678 11.32 -15.41 -24.91
CA GLN A 678 12.56 -15.71 -24.19
C GLN A 678 13.49 -16.59 -25.04
N GLN A 679 12.96 -17.64 -25.68
CA GLN A 679 13.71 -18.52 -26.57
C GLN A 679 14.26 -17.79 -27.81
N MET A 680 13.47 -16.88 -28.41
CA MET A 680 13.94 -16.09 -29.56
C MET A 680 15.09 -15.13 -29.18
N ALA A 681 15.00 -14.48 -28.01
CA ALA A 681 16.06 -13.59 -27.52
C ALA A 681 17.34 -14.35 -27.16
N GLU A 682 17.23 -15.56 -26.62
CA GLU A 682 18.39 -16.43 -26.36
C GLU A 682 19.11 -16.83 -27.65
N ILE A 683 18.36 -17.21 -28.70
CA ILE A 683 18.90 -17.53 -30.03
C ILE A 683 19.61 -16.32 -30.65
N GLU A 684 19.02 -15.12 -30.53
CA GLU A 684 19.60 -13.88 -31.06
C GLU A 684 20.86 -13.46 -30.28
N SER A 685 20.91 -13.70 -28.97
CA SER A 685 22.11 -13.45 -28.15
C SER A 685 23.24 -14.43 -28.49
N GLN A 686 22.93 -15.70 -28.73
CA GLN A 686 23.91 -16.71 -29.16
C GLN A 686 24.49 -16.37 -30.55
N ALA A 687 23.67 -15.80 -31.45
CA ALA A 687 24.12 -15.33 -32.75
C ALA A 687 25.05 -14.09 -32.65
N ARG A 688 24.84 -13.21 -31.67
CA ARG A 688 25.73 -12.05 -31.39
C ARG A 688 27.03 -12.47 -30.70
N GLU A 689 26.98 -13.39 -29.73
CA GLU A 689 28.18 -13.87 -29.03
C GLU A 689 29.17 -14.58 -29.97
N GLN A 690 28.69 -15.24 -31.04
CA GLN A 690 29.57 -15.79 -32.08
C GLN A 690 30.33 -14.72 -32.89
N SER A 691 29.95 -13.45 -32.83
CA SER A 691 30.55 -12.38 -33.64
C SER A 691 31.63 -11.54 -32.95
N GLN A 692 31.85 -11.71 -31.63
CA GLN A 692 32.87 -10.96 -30.88
C GLN A 692 33.63 -11.85 -29.86
N LEU A 693 34.60 -12.62 -30.33
CA LEU A 693 35.64 -13.22 -29.49
C LEU A 693 36.96 -12.50 -29.77
N THR A 694 37.37 -11.57 -28.88
CA THR A 694 38.72 -11.00 -28.87
C THR A 694 39.46 -11.53 -27.65
N ALA A 695 40.57 -12.25 -27.87
CA ALA A 695 41.42 -12.80 -26.83
C ALA A 695 42.25 -11.68 -26.18
N VAL A 696 42.31 -11.64 -24.84
CA VAL A 696 43.14 -10.66 -24.10
C VAL A 696 44.35 -11.37 -23.52
N THR A 697 45.54 -10.89 -23.87
CA THR A 697 46.83 -11.37 -23.37
C THR A 697 47.26 -10.54 -22.16
N THR A 698 47.50 -11.18 -21.01
CA THR A 698 47.97 -10.50 -19.80
C THR A 698 49.37 -11.00 -19.43
N LYS A 699 50.30 -10.06 -19.13
CA LYS A 699 51.66 -10.35 -18.66
C LYS A 699 51.70 -10.28 -17.12
N THR A 700 52.20 -11.33 -16.47
CA THR A 700 52.37 -11.38 -15.00
C THR A 700 53.64 -12.15 -14.61
N VAL A 701 54.21 -11.87 -13.43
CA VAL A 701 55.47 -12.43 -12.95
C VAL A 701 55.21 -13.40 -11.79
N ASN A 702 55.92 -14.53 -11.71
CA ASN A 702 55.77 -15.47 -10.57
C ASN A 702 56.62 -15.04 -9.34
N VAL A 703 56.46 -15.74 -8.21
CA VAL A 703 57.13 -15.46 -6.91
C VAL A 703 58.68 -15.48 -6.96
N HIS A 704 59.27 -15.97 -8.05
CA HIS A 704 60.71 -16.03 -8.33
C HIS A 704 61.19 -15.04 -9.43
N GLY A 705 60.33 -14.18 -9.98
CA GLY A 705 60.75 -13.09 -10.88
C GLY A 705 60.72 -13.37 -12.38
N ASP A 706 60.23 -14.53 -12.84
CA ASP A 706 60.13 -14.84 -14.27
C ASP A 706 58.81 -14.35 -14.92
N GLU A 707 58.90 -13.72 -16.10
CA GLU A 707 57.75 -13.22 -16.86
C GLU A 707 56.93 -14.35 -17.50
N MET A 708 55.64 -14.43 -17.19
CA MET A 708 54.65 -15.27 -17.88
C MET A 708 53.69 -14.43 -18.72
N VAL A 709 53.43 -14.89 -19.95
CA VAL A 709 52.41 -14.34 -20.85
C VAL A 709 51.29 -15.36 -20.97
N ILE A 710 50.07 -15.00 -20.55
CA ILE A 710 48.89 -15.87 -20.63
C ILE A 710 47.83 -15.20 -21.51
N THR A 711 47.36 -15.92 -22.52
CA THR A 711 46.30 -15.50 -23.45
C THR A 711 44.99 -16.14 -23.01
N THR A 712 44.01 -15.35 -22.56
CA THR A 712 42.73 -15.87 -22.08
C THR A 712 41.63 -15.59 -23.12
N THR A 713 40.88 -16.62 -23.51
CA THR A 713 39.85 -16.56 -24.57
C THR A 713 38.41 -16.61 -24.03
N SER A 714 38.21 -16.74 -22.71
CA SER A 714 36.90 -16.94 -22.06
C SER A 714 36.66 -15.98 -20.89
N GLN A 715 35.47 -15.35 -20.84
CA GLN A 715 35.03 -14.46 -19.75
C GLN A 715 34.92 -15.17 -18.39
N TYR A 716 34.72 -16.50 -18.38
CA TYR A 716 34.61 -17.29 -17.14
C TYR A 716 35.95 -17.38 -16.38
N GLU A 717 37.05 -17.39 -17.13
CA GLU A 717 38.40 -17.44 -16.55
C GLU A 717 38.84 -16.07 -16.01
N GLN A 718 38.40 -14.96 -16.62
CA GLN A 718 38.64 -13.61 -16.09
C GLN A 718 37.96 -13.36 -14.74
N HIS A 719 36.71 -13.83 -14.55
CA HIS A 719 36.04 -13.74 -13.24
C HIS A 719 36.63 -14.68 -12.19
N SER A 720 37.18 -15.83 -12.61
CA SER A 720 37.81 -16.80 -11.71
C SER A 720 39.21 -16.38 -11.26
N PHE A 721 39.84 -15.41 -11.94
CA PHE A 721 41.18 -14.89 -11.62
C PHE A 721 41.18 -13.65 -10.70
N ALA A 722 40.03 -13.03 -10.42
CA ALA A 722 39.92 -12.04 -9.35
C ALA A 722 40.13 -12.76 -8.01
N SER A 723 41.30 -12.55 -7.41
CA SER A 723 41.86 -13.37 -6.33
C SER A 723 40.84 -13.71 -5.23
N LYS A 724 40.81 -14.97 -4.78
CA LYS A 724 40.02 -15.48 -3.63
C LYS A 724 40.40 -14.82 -2.29
N THR A 725 41.16 -13.72 -2.31
CA THR A 725 41.89 -13.09 -1.20
C THR A 725 41.65 -11.57 -1.09
N ASP A 726 40.58 -11.01 -1.69
CA ASP A 726 40.26 -9.60 -1.45
C ASP A 726 39.61 -9.38 -0.07
N TRP A 727 40.44 -9.16 0.93
CA TRP A 727 40.03 -8.86 2.30
C TRP A 727 39.49 -7.44 2.45
N ARG A 728 39.77 -6.51 1.51
CA ARG A 728 39.38 -5.10 1.60
C ARG A 728 37.88 -4.93 1.40
N VAL A 729 37.32 -5.54 0.36
CA VAL A 729 35.87 -5.55 0.10
C VAL A 729 35.10 -6.14 1.27
N ARG A 730 35.65 -7.19 1.91
CA ARG A 730 35.04 -7.80 3.10
C ARG A 730 35.15 -6.92 4.34
N ALA A 731 36.26 -6.22 4.53
CA ALA A 731 36.42 -5.26 5.62
C ALA A 731 35.40 -4.12 5.52
N ILE A 732 35.17 -3.57 4.32
CA ILE A 732 34.12 -2.56 4.08
C ILE A 732 32.74 -3.14 4.33
N SER A 733 32.48 -4.37 3.87
CA SER A 733 31.18 -5.01 4.07
C SER A 733 30.88 -5.30 5.55
N ALA A 734 31.91 -5.59 6.35
CA ALA A 734 31.78 -5.87 7.77
C ALA A 734 31.34 -4.64 8.60
N THR A 735 31.63 -3.41 8.16
CA THR A 735 31.18 -2.19 8.87
C THR A 735 29.64 -2.08 8.94
N ASN A 736 28.94 -2.68 7.96
CA ASN A 736 27.49 -2.70 7.89
C ASN A 736 26.83 -3.79 8.76
N LEU A 737 27.60 -4.65 9.45
CA LEU A 737 27.05 -5.73 10.29
C LEU A 737 26.12 -5.21 11.40
N HIS A 738 26.34 -3.98 11.88
CA HIS A 738 25.48 -3.35 12.87
C HIS A 738 24.02 -3.23 12.39
N LEU A 739 23.77 -3.06 11.08
CA LEU A 739 22.41 -2.94 10.54
C LEU A 739 21.60 -4.23 10.72
N ARG A 740 22.26 -5.40 10.70
CA ARG A 740 21.59 -6.71 10.86
C ARG A 740 21.11 -6.95 12.29
N THR A 741 21.69 -6.25 13.28
CA THR A 741 21.26 -6.34 14.69
C THR A 741 19.84 -5.81 14.93
N ASN A 742 19.28 -5.05 13.98
CA ASN A 742 17.89 -4.59 14.04
C ASN A 742 16.87 -5.72 13.79
N HIS A 743 17.27 -6.78 13.09
CA HIS A 743 16.41 -7.89 12.69
C HIS A 743 17.00 -9.21 13.17
N ILE A 744 16.71 -9.55 14.41
CA ILE A 744 17.18 -10.78 15.04
C ILE A 744 16.02 -11.77 15.18
N TYR A 745 16.17 -12.94 14.58
CA TYR A 745 15.25 -14.06 14.70
C TYR A 745 15.83 -15.10 15.66
N VAL A 746 15.02 -15.58 16.60
CA VAL A 746 15.41 -16.66 17.52
C VAL A 746 14.58 -17.89 17.18
N ASN A 747 15.25 -18.95 16.76
CA ASN A 747 14.66 -20.23 16.42
C ASN A 747 14.69 -21.12 17.68
N SER A 748 13.66 -21.00 18.51
CA SER A 748 13.48 -21.79 19.73
C SER A 748 12.47 -22.91 19.53
N ASP A 749 12.71 -24.07 20.15
CA ASP A 749 11.74 -25.17 20.25
C ASP A 749 10.64 -24.86 21.30
N ASP A 750 9.57 -25.65 21.32
CA ASP A 750 8.48 -25.51 22.31
C ASP A 750 8.97 -25.75 23.75
N ILE A 751 8.36 -25.05 24.71
CA ILE A 751 8.76 -25.08 26.12
C ILE A 751 8.58 -26.51 26.69
N LYS A 752 9.68 -27.17 27.03
CA LYS A 752 9.67 -28.45 27.76
C LYS A 752 9.72 -28.17 29.26
N GLU A 753 8.85 -28.79 30.05
CA GLU A 753 8.77 -28.60 31.52
C GLU A 753 10.08 -28.93 32.26
N THR A 754 10.94 -29.76 31.68
CA THR A 754 12.22 -30.19 32.26
C THR A 754 13.46 -29.53 31.63
N GLY A 755 13.28 -28.66 30.63
CA GLY A 755 14.39 -28.06 29.88
C GLY A 755 14.96 -26.79 30.53
N LEU A 756 16.28 -26.59 30.42
CA LEU A 756 16.92 -25.32 30.80
C LEU A 756 16.63 -24.23 29.76
N THR A 757 16.42 -23.00 30.23
CA THR A 757 16.24 -21.81 29.38
C THR A 757 17.45 -20.89 29.46
N TYR A 758 18.06 -20.56 28.33
CA TYR A 758 19.24 -19.71 28.26
C TYR A 758 18.86 -18.28 27.89
N VAL A 759 19.35 -17.30 28.63
CA VAL A 759 19.05 -15.87 28.41
C VAL A 759 20.32 -15.15 27.99
N LEU A 760 20.36 -14.70 26.73
CA LEU A 760 21.48 -13.97 26.15
C LEU A 760 21.19 -12.45 26.14
N PRO A 761 22.06 -11.61 26.75
CA PRO A 761 21.90 -10.16 26.70
C PRO A 761 22.10 -9.60 25.29
N LYS A 762 21.24 -8.68 24.86
CA LYS A 762 21.37 -8.09 23.52
C LYS A 762 22.64 -7.27 23.33
N ASN A 763 23.16 -6.64 24.38
CA ASN A 763 24.36 -5.80 24.25
C ASN A 763 25.58 -6.64 23.81
N VAL A 764 25.78 -7.82 24.41
CA VAL A 764 26.89 -8.71 24.02
C VAL A 764 26.64 -9.37 22.69
N LEU A 765 25.39 -9.75 22.36
CA LEU A 765 25.06 -10.29 21.06
C LEU A 765 25.33 -9.27 19.94
N ASN A 766 24.86 -8.03 20.10
CA ASN A 766 25.07 -6.97 19.12
C ASN A 766 26.56 -6.73 18.92
N LYS A 767 27.34 -6.67 20.01
CA LYS A 767 28.79 -6.49 19.90
C LYS A 767 29.45 -7.70 19.21
N PHE A 768 29.07 -8.93 19.55
CA PHE A 768 29.58 -10.16 18.93
C PHE A 768 29.32 -10.19 17.42
N ILE A 769 28.14 -9.76 16.96
CA ILE A 769 27.82 -9.62 15.54
C ILE A 769 28.70 -8.53 14.89
N THR A 770 28.84 -7.36 15.52
CA THR A 770 29.62 -6.25 14.93
C THR A 770 31.12 -6.55 14.78
N ILE A 771 31.70 -7.40 15.63
CA ILE A 771 33.12 -7.75 15.55
C ILE A 771 33.43 -8.90 14.58
N SER A 772 32.41 -9.49 13.97
CA SER A 772 32.53 -10.69 13.13
C SER A 772 32.86 -10.39 11.66
N ASP A 773 33.04 -11.44 10.84
CA ASP A 773 33.13 -11.36 9.38
C ASP A 773 31.92 -12.04 8.73
N LEU A 774 31.51 -11.56 7.56
CA LEU A 774 30.36 -12.10 6.84
C LEU A 774 30.57 -13.53 6.31
N ARG A 775 31.83 -13.97 6.15
CA ARG A 775 32.17 -15.25 5.55
C ARG A 775 32.93 -16.16 6.51
N THR A 776 33.91 -15.62 7.23
CA THR A 776 34.75 -16.35 8.17
C THR A 776 34.06 -16.45 9.52
N GLN A 777 33.94 -17.67 10.04
CA GLN A 777 33.32 -17.93 11.34
C GLN A 777 34.21 -17.44 12.49
N ILE A 778 33.57 -16.91 13.53
CA ILE A 778 34.19 -16.55 14.81
C ILE A 778 33.40 -17.20 15.94
N ALA A 779 34.04 -17.51 17.07
CA ALA A 779 33.44 -18.12 18.24
C ALA A 779 33.80 -17.40 19.54
N GLY A 780 32.94 -17.55 20.55
CA GLY A 780 33.15 -17.12 21.93
C GLY A 780 32.60 -18.15 22.91
N LEU A 781 33.26 -18.32 24.05
CA LEU A 781 32.84 -19.20 25.14
C LEU A 781 31.84 -18.46 26.04
N LEU A 782 30.78 -19.15 26.47
CA LEU A 782 29.68 -18.59 27.24
C LEU A 782 29.83 -18.93 28.72
N TYR A 783 29.80 -17.92 29.58
CA TYR A 783 29.80 -18.09 31.03
C TYR A 783 28.62 -17.35 31.65
N GLY A 784 28.04 -17.94 32.68
CA GLY A 784 26.85 -17.40 33.32
C GLY A 784 26.52 -18.03 34.65
N VAL A 785 25.37 -17.64 35.18
CA VAL A 785 24.84 -18.11 36.45
C VAL A 785 23.32 -18.27 36.37
N SER A 786 22.76 -19.14 37.20
CA SER A 786 21.32 -19.14 37.43
C SER A 786 20.91 -18.01 38.37
N PRO A 787 19.79 -17.32 38.12
CA PRO A 787 19.26 -16.35 39.07
C PRO A 787 18.86 -17.08 40.38
N PRO A 788 18.97 -16.43 41.55
CA PRO A 788 18.66 -17.05 42.84
C PRO A 788 17.25 -17.64 42.92
N ASP A 789 16.32 -17.02 42.20
CA ASP A 789 14.89 -17.34 42.23
C ASP A 789 14.52 -18.52 41.32
N ASN A 790 15.37 -18.89 40.34
CA ASN A 790 15.03 -19.94 39.38
C ASN A 790 16.26 -20.69 38.83
N PRO A 791 16.49 -21.94 39.27
CA PRO A 791 17.64 -22.74 38.82
C PRO A 791 17.50 -23.26 37.38
N HIS A 792 16.29 -23.25 36.80
CA HIS A 792 16.06 -23.71 35.42
C HIS A 792 16.41 -22.64 34.36
N VAL A 793 16.68 -21.41 34.80
CA VAL A 793 17.11 -20.32 33.93
C VAL A 793 18.63 -20.16 34.04
N LYS A 794 19.29 -19.98 32.90
CA LYS A 794 20.74 -19.74 32.79
C LYS A 794 20.97 -18.39 32.13
N GLU A 795 21.43 -17.40 32.91
CA GLU A 795 21.72 -16.07 32.39
C GLU A 795 23.18 -15.97 31.95
N ILE A 796 23.40 -15.72 30.66
CA ILE A 796 24.75 -15.53 30.10
C ILE A 796 25.25 -14.16 30.52
N ARG A 797 26.30 -14.11 31.34
CA ARG A 797 26.87 -12.86 31.87
C ARG A 797 28.15 -12.43 31.15
N CYS A 798 28.91 -13.39 30.64
CA CYS A 798 30.20 -13.14 30.00
C CYS A 798 30.36 -13.95 28.72
N ILE A 799 30.92 -13.32 27.67
CA ILE A 799 31.45 -14.00 26.48
C ILE A 799 32.96 -13.86 26.49
N VAL A 800 33.68 -14.97 26.56
CA VAL A 800 35.15 -15.01 26.48
C VAL A 800 35.54 -15.26 25.03
N LEU A 801 36.37 -14.40 24.43
CA LEU A 801 36.94 -14.64 23.11
C LEU A 801 38.32 -15.29 23.25
N PRO A 802 38.46 -16.58 22.97
CA PRO A 802 39.78 -17.21 22.92
C PRO A 802 40.54 -16.78 21.65
N PRO A 803 41.87 -16.95 21.64
CA PRO A 803 42.66 -16.98 20.40
C PRO A 803 42.01 -17.96 19.42
N GLN A 804 41.81 -17.57 18.16
CA GLN A 804 41.08 -18.43 17.22
C GLN A 804 41.45 -18.22 15.77
N LEU A 805 41.29 -19.29 14.98
CA LEU A 805 41.47 -19.32 13.53
C LEU A 805 40.19 -19.83 12.86
N GLY A 806 39.59 -19.00 12.01
CA GLY A 806 38.28 -19.26 11.41
C GLY A 806 38.36 -19.58 9.92
N THR A 807 37.50 -20.47 9.45
CA THR A 807 37.24 -20.68 8.03
C THR A 807 35.78 -20.36 7.72
N HIS A 808 35.33 -20.62 6.48
CA HIS A 808 33.92 -20.46 6.13
C HIS A 808 33.04 -21.62 6.63
N GLN A 809 33.64 -22.74 7.07
CA GLN A 809 32.94 -23.96 7.48
C GLN A 809 33.15 -24.32 8.96
N ASN A 810 34.26 -23.90 9.56
CA ASN A 810 34.60 -24.25 10.93
C ASN A 810 35.45 -23.16 11.60
N VAL A 811 35.61 -23.27 12.91
CA VAL A 811 36.49 -22.45 13.73
C VAL A 811 37.38 -23.35 14.57
N THR A 812 38.66 -23.01 14.67
CA THR A 812 39.64 -23.72 15.48
C THR A 812 39.95 -22.88 16.71
N LEU A 813 39.84 -23.49 17.89
CA LEU A 813 40.03 -22.86 19.20
C LEU A 813 41.07 -23.67 20.00
N PRO A 814 41.83 -23.04 20.90
CA PRO A 814 42.58 -23.73 21.94
C PRO A 814 41.63 -24.52 22.82
N THR A 815 42.01 -25.75 23.16
CA THR A 815 41.12 -26.67 23.88
C THR A 815 41.12 -26.46 25.39
N THR A 816 42.13 -25.76 25.91
CA THR A 816 42.24 -25.41 27.33
C THR A 816 41.23 -24.33 27.69
N ALA A 817 40.42 -24.56 28.72
CA ALA A 817 39.50 -23.56 29.26
C ALA A 817 40.25 -22.35 29.87
N PRO A 818 39.71 -21.12 29.72
CA PRO A 818 40.31 -19.92 30.30
C PRO A 818 40.17 -19.92 31.84
N SER A 819 41.21 -19.48 32.55
CA SER A 819 41.20 -19.29 34.01
C SER A 819 41.30 -17.80 34.36
N HIS A 820 40.37 -17.30 35.18
CA HIS A 820 40.39 -15.91 35.68
C HIS A 820 39.47 -15.77 36.91
N GLU A 821 39.82 -14.90 37.87
CA GLU A 821 39.07 -14.67 39.13
C GLU A 821 37.55 -14.45 38.94
N TYR A 822 37.14 -13.59 38.00
CA TYR A 822 35.72 -13.40 37.67
C TYR A 822 35.00 -14.64 37.12
N LEU A 823 35.71 -15.59 36.49
CA LEU A 823 35.12 -16.81 35.95
C LEU A 823 34.89 -17.87 37.04
N ASP A 824 35.63 -17.83 38.15
CA ASP A 824 35.48 -18.81 39.25
C ASP A 824 34.08 -18.77 39.90
N THR A 825 33.40 -17.62 39.79
CA THR A 825 32.04 -17.43 40.30
C THR A 825 30.95 -17.81 39.29
N MET A 826 31.32 -18.21 38.06
CA MET A 826 30.41 -18.51 36.97
C MET A 826 30.56 -19.95 36.50
N GLU A 827 29.50 -20.54 35.97
CA GLU A 827 29.58 -21.83 35.29
C GLU A 827 29.69 -21.63 33.77
N CYS A 828 30.38 -22.57 33.10
CA CYS A 828 30.43 -22.60 31.65
C CYS A 828 29.09 -23.07 31.09
N LEU A 829 28.51 -22.29 30.19
CA LEU A 829 27.24 -22.56 29.50
C LEU A 829 27.46 -22.99 28.05
N GLY A 830 28.71 -23.17 27.60
CA GLY A 830 29.06 -23.65 26.26
C GLY A 830 29.67 -22.56 25.39
N TRP A 831 29.24 -22.42 24.13
CA TRP A 831 29.87 -21.52 23.15
C TRP A 831 28.89 -20.99 22.10
N ILE A 832 29.22 -19.84 21.53
CA ILE A 832 28.49 -19.20 20.43
C ILE A 832 29.43 -19.02 19.24
N HIS A 833 28.97 -19.23 18.01
CA HIS A 833 29.74 -18.90 16.81
C HIS A 833 28.88 -18.34 15.67
N THR A 834 29.53 -17.63 14.75
CA THR A 834 28.88 -17.11 13.55
C THR A 834 28.95 -18.13 12.42
N GLN A 835 27.95 -18.11 11.53
CA GLN A 835 27.98 -18.87 10.28
C GLN A 835 27.43 -18.07 9.10
N PRO A 836 28.02 -18.20 7.90
CA PRO A 836 27.65 -17.39 6.73
C PRO A 836 26.29 -17.77 6.14
N ASN A 837 25.86 -19.02 6.32
CA ASN A 837 24.60 -19.54 5.80
C ASN A 837 23.80 -20.17 6.94
N GLU A 838 22.49 -20.01 6.91
CA GLU A 838 21.60 -20.68 7.86
C GLU A 838 21.42 -22.15 7.49
N THR A 839 21.65 -23.04 8.45
CA THR A 839 21.43 -24.48 8.32
C THR A 839 20.36 -24.93 9.32
N PRO A 840 19.44 -25.83 8.93
CA PRO A 840 18.39 -26.32 9.84
C PRO A 840 18.93 -27.28 10.92
N VAL A 841 20.13 -27.81 10.71
CA VAL A 841 20.82 -28.79 11.56
C VAL A 841 22.15 -28.21 12.06
N LEU A 842 22.59 -28.67 13.24
CA LEU A 842 23.90 -28.33 13.80
C LEU A 842 24.99 -29.03 12.97
N PRO A 843 25.92 -28.30 12.32
CA PRO A 843 26.97 -28.88 11.48
C PRO A 843 27.77 -30.00 12.16
N PRO A 844 28.19 -31.05 11.42
CA PRO A 844 28.98 -32.15 11.98
C PRO A 844 30.31 -31.68 12.62
N GLN A 845 30.89 -30.60 12.09
CA GLN A 845 32.09 -29.97 12.64
C GLN A 845 31.85 -29.40 14.03
N ASP A 846 30.67 -28.82 14.27
CA ASP A 846 30.31 -28.21 15.55
C ASP A 846 30.01 -29.29 16.60
N VAL A 847 29.37 -30.40 16.20
CA VAL A 847 29.21 -31.59 17.07
C VAL A 847 30.58 -32.14 17.48
N THR A 848 31.50 -32.27 16.53
CA THR A 848 32.86 -32.78 16.79
C THR A 848 33.65 -31.83 17.70
N LEU A 849 33.56 -30.52 17.46
CA LEU A 849 34.24 -29.51 18.29
C LEU A 849 33.68 -29.48 19.72
N HIS A 850 32.35 -29.49 19.87
CA HIS A 850 31.69 -29.47 21.17
C HIS A 850 32.02 -30.73 21.99
N SER A 851 32.02 -31.92 21.37
CA SER A 851 32.43 -33.16 22.03
C SER A 851 33.90 -33.14 22.48
N LYS A 852 34.80 -32.56 21.68
CA LYS A 852 36.22 -32.41 22.05
C LYS A 852 36.40 -31.47 23.24
N LEU A 853 35.72 -30.32 23.25
CA LEU A 853 35.77 -29.37 24.35
C LEU A 853 35.23 -29.97 25.65
N LEU A 854 34.13 -30.73 25.58
CA LEU A 854 33.56 -31.47 26.72
C LEU A 854 34.51 -32.56 27.25
N ALA A 855 35.18 -33.30 26.36
CA ALA A 855 36.08 -34.38 26.75
C ALA A 855 37.37 -33.88 27.42
N GLU A 856 37.87 -32.71 27.01
CA GLU A 856 39.10 -32.13 27.53
C GLU A 856 38.89 -31.26 28.79
N ASN A 857 37.68 -30.75 29.02
CA ASN A 857 37.38 -29.89 30.17
C ASN A 857 36.36 -30.54 31.11
N ALA A 858 36.84 -31.14 32.21
CA ALA A 858 35.98 -31.78 33.22
C ALA A 858 35.00 -30.81 33.94
N SER A 859 35.21 -29.51 33.81
CA SER A 859 34.34 -28.45 34.36
C SER A 859 33.07 -28.23 33.53
N TRP A 860 33.01 -28.76 32.30
CA TRP A 860 31.88 -28.60 31.39
C TRP A 860 30.85 -29.70 31.65
N ASP A 861 29.63 -29.30 31.99
CA ASP A 861 28.50 -30.20 32.19
C ASP A 861 27.71 -30.36 30.88
N GLY A 862 27.73 -31.56 30.30
CA GLY A 862 27.05 -31.86 29.04
C GLY A 862 25.53 -31.64 29.07
N GLU A 863 24.91 -31.60 30.26
CA GLU A 863 23.48 -31.29 30.39
C GLU A 863 23.19 -29.78 30.35
N LYS A 864 24.18 -28.94 30.67
CA LYS A 864 24.07 -27.46 30.77
C LYS A 864 24.80 -26.70 29.67
N THR A 865 25.75 -27.32 28.97
CA THR A 865 26.52 -26.64 27.92
C THR A 865 25.78 -26.70 26.58
N ILE A 866 25.75 -25.57 25.88
CA ILE A 866 25.07 -25.44 24.59
C ILE A 866 26.00 -24.90 23.49
N ALA A 867 25.63 -25.14 22.23
CA ALA A 867 26.22 -24.53 21.05
C ALA A 867 25.19 -23.57 20.43
N ILE A 868 25.49 -22.28 20.39
CA ILE A 868 24.65 -21.26 19.77
C ILE A 868 25.21 -20.93 18.38
N THR A 869 24.39 -21.14 17.34
CA THR A 869 24.73 -20.72 15.99
C THR A 869 24.11 -19.35 15.70
N CYS A 870 24.91 -18.41 15.19
CA CYS A 870 24.47 -17.09 14.75
C CYS A 870 24.64 -16.98 13.22
N SER A 871 23.55 -17.22 12.49
CA SER A 871 23.53 -17.26 11.03
C SER A 871 23.29 -15.88 10.41
N PHE A 872 24.07 -15.54 9.39
CA PHE A 872 23.94 -14.27 8.66
C PHE A 872 23.03 -14.38 7.43
N THR A 873 21.76 -14.01 7.59
CA THR A 873 20.78 -13.89 6.50
C THR A 873 20.79 -12.48 5.88
N PRO A 874 20.36 -12.28 4.63
CA PRO A 874 20.32 -10.95 4.01
C PRO A 874 19.50 -9.95 4.85
N GLY A 875 20.15 -8.93 5.40
CA GLY A 875 19.53 -7.89 6.23
C GLY A 875 19.16 -8.31 7.68
N SER A 876 19.49 -9.53 8.12
CA SER A 876 19.08 -10.04 9.43
C SER A 876 20.07 -11.07 10.02
N CYS A 877 19.84 -11.47 11.26
CA CYS A 877 20.56 -12.57 11.92
C CYS A 877 19.57 -13.59 12.47
N SER A 878 19.87 -14.87 12.33
CA SER A 878 19.09 -15.97 12.91
C SER A 878 19.92 -16.70 13.97
N LEU A 879 19.37 -16.87 15.17
CA LEU A 879 20.02 -17.57 16.26
C LEU A 879 19.30 -18.88 16.57
N THR A 880 20.07 -19.96 16.72
CA THR A 880 19.57 -21.25 17.21
C THR A 880 20.49 -21.79 18.29
N ALA A 881 19.92 -22.32 19.36
CA ALA A 881 20.68 -22.95 20.45
C ALA A 881 20.48 -24.47 20.41
N TYR A 882 21.57 -25.21 20.52
CA TYR A 882 21.60 -26.66 20.48
C TYR A 882 22.30 -27.25 21.69
N LYS A 883 21.86 -28.42 22.14
CA LYS A 883 22.51 -29.26 23.13
C LYS A 883 22.84 -30.62 22.51
N LEU A 884 23.98 -31.20 22.83
CA LEU A 884 24.31 -32.55 22.36
C LEU A 884 23.56 -33.61 23.15
N THR A 885 23.10 -34.65 22.46
CA THR A 885 22.61 -35.87 23.11
C THR A 885 23.80 -36.77 23.46
N PRO A 886 23.65 -37.73 24.39
CA PRO A 886 24.72 -38.69 24.69
C PRO A 886 25.25 -39.42 23.46
N ALA A 887 24.36 -39.78 22.52
CA ALA A 887 24.73 -40.39 21.24
C ALA A 887 25.58 -39.45 20.37
N GLY A 888 25.25 -38.15 20.33
CA GLY A 888 26.05 -37.16 19.62
C GLY A 888 27.41 -36.91 20.25
N TYR A 889 27.49 -36.97 21.58
CA TYR A 889 28.76 -36.87 22.30
C TYR A 889 29.71 -38.02 21.93
N ASP A 890 29.24 -39.26 22.01
CA ASP A 890 30.02 -40.46 21.69
C ASP A 890 30.47 -40.48 20.22
N TRP A 891 29.58 -40.08 19.30
CA TRP A 891 29.91 -39.94 17.89
C TRP A 891 30.96 -38.84 17.65
N GLY A 892 30.78 -37.65 18.21
CA GLY A 892 31.72 -36.53 18.03
C GLY A 892 33.11 -36.82 18.61
N LYS A 893 33.20 -37.63 19.67
CA LYS A 893 34.47 -38.07 20.27
C LYS A 893 35.24 -39.05 19.38
N THR A 894 34.54 -39.89 18.63
CA THR A 894 35.14 -40.91 17.75
C THR A 894 35.40 -40.40 16.33
N ASN A 895 34.69 -39.35 15.91
CA ASN A 895 34.81 -38.79 14.56
C ASN A 895 36.20 -38.19 14.30
N ARG A 896 36.83 -38.62 13.20
CA ARG A 896 38.09 -38.07 12.67
C ARG A 896 37.94 -37.46 11.28
N ASP A 897 36.77 -37.60 10.66
CA ASP A 897 36.49 -37.07 9.32
C ASP A 897 36.06 -35.61 9.41
N THR A 898 36.76 -34.74 8.68
CA THR A 898 36.51 -33.30 8.60
C THR A 898 35.69 -32.91 7.36
N GLY A 899 35.24 -33.89 6.56
CA GLY A 899 34.39 -33.68 5.40
C GLY A 899 32.99 -33.14 5.75
N PRO A 900 32.23 -32.66 4.76
CA PRO A 900 30.89 -32.09 4.96
C PRO A 900 29.81 -33.13 5.35
N SER A 901 30.04 -34.41 5.07
CA SER A 901 29.10 -35.51 5.37
C SER A 901 29.83 -36.72 5.98
N PRO A 902 30.29 -36.64 7.23
CA PRO A 902 31.02 -37.71 7.88
C PRO A 902 30.12 -38.91 8.19
N SER A 903 30.68 -40.13 8.11
CA SER A 903 29.94 -41.37 8.33
C SER A 903 29.31 -41.45 9.72
N GLY A 904 28.05 -41.87 9.78
CA GLY A 904 27.30 -42.04 11.02
C GLY A 904 26.72 -40.77 11.64
N TYR A 905 26.90 -39.58 11.03
CA TYR A 905 26.24 -38.35 11.48
C TYR A 905 24.72 -38.44 11.30
N ALA A 906 23.96 -38.11 12.35
CA ALA A 906 22.51 -38.10 12.33
C ALA A 906 21.94 -36.88 13.07
N PRO A 907 20.76 -36.35 12.65
CA PRO A 907 20.08 -35.26 13.36
C PRO A 907 19.68 -35.58 14.82
N THR A 908 19.71 -36.84 15.23
CA THR A 908 19.45 -37.28 16.62
C THR A 908 20.62 -37.01 17.58
N HIS A 909 21.77 -36.56 17.06
CA HIS A 909 22.97 -36.24 17.85
C HIS A 909 22.86 -34.93 18.64
N PHE A 910 21.85 -34.12 18.37
CA PHE A 910 21.62 -32.86 19.07
C PHE A 910 20.12 -32.62 19.24
N GLU A 911 19.76 -31.81 20.21
CA GLU A 911 18.41 -31.29 20.41
C GLU A 911 18.42 -29.77 20.45
N LYS A 912 17.34 -29.13 19.99
CA LYS A 912 17.17 -27.69 20.13
C LYS A 912 16.77 -27.37 21.57
N VAL A 913 17.32 -26.28 22.10
CA VAL A 913 17.03 -25.82 23.46
C VAL A 913 16.47 -24.41 23.43
N GLN A 914 15.78 -24.05 24.52
CA GLN A 914 15.12 -22.76 24.62
C GLN A 914 16.13 -21.64 24.89
N MET A 915 16.06 -20.59 24.08
CA MET A 915 16.85 -19.39 24.26
C MET A 915 15.98 -18.13 24.15
N LEU A 916 16.29 -17.13 24.97
CA LEU A 916 15.65 -15.82 24.98
C LEU A 916 16.69 -14.71 24.90
N LEU A 917 16.28 -13.58 24.32
CA LEU A 917 17.06 -12.34 24.32
C LEU A 917 16.51 -11.40 25.38
N SER A 918 17.40 -10.78 26.16
CA SER A 918 17.03 -9.85 27.23
C SER A 918 17.73 -8.50 27.09
N ASP A 919 16.98 -7.43 27.36
CA ASP A 919 17.48 -6.06 27.51
C ASP A 919 17.53 -5.64 29.00
N ARG A 920 17.18 -6.55 29.93
CA ARG A 920 17.05 -6.23 31.37
C ARG A 920 18.38 -6.16 32.12
N PHE A 921 19.39 -6.86 31.60
CA PHE A 921 20.73 -6.87 32.17
C PHE A 921 21.77 -6.82 31.05
N LEU A 922 22.99 -6.43 31.41
CA LEU A 922 24.12 -6.30 30.49
C LEU A 922 25.11 -7.42 30.77
N GLY A 923 25.61 -8.03 29.69
CA GLY A 923 26.80 -8.89 29.74
C GLY A 923 28.08 -8.10 29.46
N TYR A 924 29.23 -8.73 29.68
CA TYR A 924 30.54 -8.18 29.33
C TYR A 924 31.39 -9.20 28.54
N PHE A 925 32.55 -8.76 28.07
CA PHE A 925 33.50 -9.62 27.34
C PHE A 925 34.80 -9.79 28.12
N MET A 926 35.43 -10.94 27.90
CA MET A 926 36.84 -11.17 28.21
C MET A 926 37.60 -11.47 26.93
N VAL A 927 38.80 -10.92 26.82
CA VAL A 927 39.67 -11.00 25.65
C VAL A 927 41.05 -11.50 26.07
N PRO A 928 41.87 -12.05 25.16
CA PRO A 928 43.21 -12.49 25.50
C PRO A 928 44.06 -11.34 26.07
N GLU A 929 44.92 -11.65 27.03
CA GLU A 929 45.82 -10.66 27.63
C GLU A 929 46.87 -10.17 26.63
N GLU A 930 47.45 -11.12 25.87
CA GLU A 930 48.25 -10.87 24.68
C GLU A 930 47.38 -10.28 23.55
N GLU A 931 47.96 -9.37 22.75
CA GLU A 931 47.17 -8.55 21.83
C GLU A 931 46.53 -9.35 20.68
N GLY A 932 45.19 -9.50 20.74
CA GLY A 932 44.33 -9.90 19.62
C GLY A 932 43.78 -11.31 19.74
N TRP A 933 42.48 -11.47 19.44
CA TRP A 933 41.82 -12.78 19.46
C TRP A 933 41.80 -13.44 18.07
N ASN A 934 41.89 -12.67 16.98
CA ASN A 934 41.79 -13.17 15.61
C ASN A 934 43.18 -13.48 15.02
N TYR A 935 43.43 -14.75 14.71
CA TYR A 935 44.70 -15.22 14.12
C TYR A 935 44.60 -15.49 12.61
N ASN A 936 43.53 -15.09 11.93
CA ASN A 936 43.37 -15.33 10.47
C ASN A 936 44.46 -14.71 9.59
N PHE A 937 45.07 -13.59 10.02
CA PHE A 937 46.22 -12.99 9.32
C PHE A 937 47.58 -13.35 9.96
N MET A 938 47.56 -14.18 11.00
CA MET A 938 48.73 -14.61 11.78
C MET A 938 48.70 -16.13 12.03
N GLY A 939 48.19 -16.90 11.07
CA GLY A 939 47.81 -18.31 11.29
C GLY A 939 48.95 -19.21 11.77
N VAL A 940 50.20 -18.89 11.40
CA VAL A 940 51.41 -19.63 11.85
C VAL A 940 51.61 -19.56 13.37
N LYS A 941 51.07 -18.53 14.05
CA LYS A 941 51.18 -18.35 15.50
C LYS A 941 50.09 -19.08 16.30
N HIS A 942 49.10 -19.67 15.64
CA HIS A 942 47.96 -20.31 16.29
C HIS A 942 48.18 -21.82 16.40
N THR A 943 47.94 -22.40 17.59
CA THR A 943 47.99 -23.86 17.81
C THR A 943 46.91 -24.26 18.81
N THR A 944 46.26 -25.41 18.62
CA THR A 944 45.15 -25.87 19.50
C THR A 944 45.57 -26.17 20.94
N THR A 945 46.87 -26.39 21.18
CA THR A 945 47.44 -26.66 22.51
C THR A 945 48.05 -25.43 23.16
N MET A 946 47.90 -24.23 22.56
CA MET A 946 48.43 -23.00 23.15
C MET A 946 47.71 -22.65 24.45
N LYS A 947 48.46 -22.13 25.43
CA LYS A 947 47.91 -21.55 26.65
C LYS A 947 47.69 -20.06 26.45
N TYR A 948 46.66 -19.52 27.07
CA TYR A 948 46.31 -18.11 26.99
C TYR A 948 45.67 -17.65 28.29
N ASP A 949 46.01 -16.44 28.71
CA ASP A 949 45.36 -15.74 29.81
C ASP A 949 44.35 -14.73 29.25
N VAL A 950 43.33 -14.38 30.03
CA VAL A 950 42.25 -13.48 29.62
C VAL A 950 42.15 -12.28 30.55
N LYS A 951 41.67 -11.15 30.04
CA LYS A 951 41.36 -9.94 30.81
C LYS A 951 39.99 -9.40 30.42
N VAL A 952 39.34 -8.69 31.33
CA VAL A 952 38.11 -7.95 31.02
C VAL A 952 38.43 -6.85 30.02
N GLY A 953 37.75 -6.84 28.87
CA GLY A 953 38.05 -5.88 27.81
C GLY A 953 37.02 -5.91 26.69
N THR A 954 37.00 -4.84 25.89
CA THR A 954 36.12 -4.77 24.72
C THR A 954 36.79 -5.44 23.52
N PRO A 955 36.12 -6.42 22.88
CA PRO A 955 36.70 -7.11 21.74
C PRO A 955 36.84 -6.16 20.54
N LYS A 956 38.00 -6.25 19.90
CA LYS A 956 38.32 -5.54 18.67
C LYS A 956 37.66 -6.23 17.47
N GLU A 957 37.34 -5.46 16.44
CA GLU A 957 36.70 -5.96 15.20
C GLU A 957 37.61 -6.93 14.43
N PHE A 958 37.03 -7.81 13.62
CA PHE A 958 37.76 -8.83 12.85
C PHE A 958 38.96 -8.24 12.09
N TYR A 959 38.77 -7.11 11.39
CA TYR A 959 39.79 -6.43 10.59
C TYR A 959 40.52 -5.28 11.34
N HIS A 960 40.47 -5.24 12.66
CA HIS A 960 41.20 -4.23 13.44
C HIS A 960 42.72 -4.33 13.23
N GLU A 961 43.44 -3.22 13.35
CA GLU A 961 44.89 -3.09 13.04
C GLU A 961 45.75 -4.13 13.77
N VAL A 962 45.46 -4.33 15.06
CA VAL A 962 46.07 -5.33 15.95
C VAL A 962 46.06 -6.75 15.37
N HIS A 963 45.02 -7.13 14.61
CA HIS A 963 44.89 -8.47 14.03
C HIS A 963 45.65 -8.65 12.71
N ARG A 964 46.17 -7.57 12.11
CA ARG A 964 46.75 -7.57 10.76
C ARG A 964 48.06 -6.77 10.65
N LYS A 965 48.88 -6.80 11.72
CA LYS A 965 50.15 -6.07 11.85
C LYS A 965 51.09 -6.23 10.64
N THR A 966 51.15 -7.41 10.03
CA THR A 966 51.97 -7.68 8.83
C THR A 966 51.64 -6.79 7.64
N HIS A 967 50.36 -6.41 7.45
CA HIS A 967 49.99 -5.50 6.37
C HIS A 967 50.54 -4.08 6.60
N PHE A 968 50.58 -3.63 7.85
CA PHE A 968 51.11 -2.31 8.22
C PHE A 968 52.64 -2.29 8.19
N PHE A 969 53.31 -3.37 8.60
CA PHE A 969 54.76 -3.50 8.46
C PHE A 969 55.21 -3.54 7.00
N ASN A 970 54.46 -4.22 6.13
CA ASN A 970 54.75 -4.21 4.69
C ASN A 970 54.57 -2.81 4.09
N PHE A 971 53.60 -2.03 4.59
CA PHE A 971 53.38 -0.65 4.18
C PHE A 971 54.53 0.26 4.64
N SER A 972 54.97 0.16 5.90
CA SER A 972 56.12 0.95 6.39
C SER A 972 57.44 0.54 5.73
N ALA A 973 57.58 -0.73 5.34
CA ALA A 973 58.74 -1.21 4.60
C ALA A 973 58.78 -0.62 3.17
N MET A 974 57.63 -0.35 2.56
CA MET A 974 57.53 0.37 1.29
C MET A 974 57.91 1.85 1.46
N ASP A 975 57.43 2.52 2.51
CA ASP A 975 57.81 3.91 2.81
C ASP A 975 59.31 4.07 3.08
N SER A 976 59.95 3.09 3.75
CA SER A 976 61.40 3.13 4.01
C SER A 976 62.29 3.00 2.76
N VAL A 977 61.73 2.56 1.62
CA VAL A 977 62.42 2.52 0.32
C VAL A 977 62.30 3.88 -0.39
N GLU A 978 61.23 4.64 -0.13
CA GLU A 978 61.04 6.01 -0.66
C GLU A 978 61.82 7.06 0.15
N GLU A 979 62.03 6.88 1.46
CA GLU A 979 62.87 7.80 2.28
C GLU A 979 64.34 7.86 1.84
N GLY A 980 64.85 6.87 1.10
CA GLY A 980 66.18 6.92 0.49
C GLY A 980 66.30 7.84 -0.74
N GLN A 981 65.17 8.35 -1.25
CA GLN A 981 65.12 9.21 -2.45
C GLN A 981 64.60 10.64 -2.16
N GLU A 982 64.05 10.91 -0.98
CA GLU A 982 63.44 12.21 -0.63
C GLU A 982 64.14 12.95 0.53
N GLU A 983 65.47 13.00 0.56
CA GLU A 983 66.20 13.88 1.49
C GLU A 983 66.08 15.40 1.15
N THR A 984 65.08 15.80 0.34
CA THR A 984 64.97 17.18 -0.19
C THR A 984 63.63 17.88 0.02
N GLN A 985 62.75 17.44 0.90
CA GLN A 985 61.61 18.28 1.34
C GLN A 985 61.39 18.24 2.85
N ARG A 986 62.10 19.14 3.53
CA ARG A 986 61.76 19.54 4.91
C ARG A 986 60.37 20.18 4.92
N ASN A 987 59.45 19.53 5.65
CA ASN A 987 58.20 20.11 6.10
C ASN A 987 58.45 21.40 6.92
N LEU A 988 58.16 22.53 6.31
CA LEU A 988 57.76 23.77 6.98
C LEU A 988 56.24 23.72 7.12
N LEU A 989 55.73 23.22 8.24
CA LEU A 989 54.43 23.53 8.85
C LEU A 989 54.23 22.59 10.04
N ALA A 990 54.56 23.10 11.23
CA ALA A 990 54.00 22.67 12.50
C ALA A 990 53.09 23.80 13.00
#